data_AF-A0A366QFY9-F1
#
_entry.id   AF-A0A366QFY9-F1
#
_cell.length_a   1.000
_cell.length_b   1.000
_cell.length_c   1.000
_cell.angle_alpha   90.00
_cell.angle_beta   90.00
_cell.angle_gamma   90.00
#
_symmetry.space_group_name_H-M   'P 1'
#
loop_
_entity.id
_entity.type
_entity.pdbx_description
1 polymer ?
#
loop_
_entity_poly.entity_id
_entity_poly.type
_entity_poly.pdbx_seq_one_letter_code
_entity_poly.pdbx_strand_id
1 'polypeptide(L)'
;MKIRANTTLKFLNMGSHIFSSTPSNISTPPSEPCTPKMKILFLCTAHNSLSQQLFLHLSQTHSVSVEYALSDTAMIEAASLVQPDIIICPFLTTAVPNEVYDNYLTLIVHPGPPGDAGPSALDWVLMGDDGNVSDSTELLKSQAWSQTGRSHWGVTVLQAVAEMDAGPVWAFEQFKINIDDLGTTKATLYRDRVTQAAVAAVLAALDRIISAANGYPDPNVATALTRHSLPQIPDVCGVSVHLQPNPSYKSHSVTKQKPFLGGPTHCRPLLRAADRNFDVKTESAKTISRKIRSSDSQPGCLTKLFGNVNLYVYGGMIEAGRSADCEHQPGEIIGCRDDAVCVATCDGRGLWITHIRRLKRKVDAMLWPKVPAVSGLVELGLINHCTLNDSTSLRPLIGWTKASWSTCQDTWVDFSLVAGKRRVAFVYFEFYNGAMSTSKCSRLIEALEYVASVESLKAIVMMGGDSYFSNGIALNVIEASADPSAESWRNINRIDDVVHMLLEVFPQKNVMTIAAMRGNCAAGGVALATACDVVIASSQSVLNPAYRALGLYGSEYHSLSYPGRCGPEGARRILRDMLPISAYQAKDLGLVDHVLPGSGSSLDTNIRDYVELLTSDPYKPGNWKSRVDVTPSGLATARVHELSEMAKDFRSARSERYTSRRRDFVRKVKPNRTPLRFATHRRRDGQLDEEEADSFDDVARYETRALQKIMEERSQTKNVPLATEDVKSHKDRVIITSELLGGTRGAQDGKAMLFPCYYEVDTPVCT
;
A
#
# COMPACT_ATOMS: atom_id res chain seq x y z
N MET A 1 50.18 -3.11 -33.43
CA MET A 1 50.57 -3.64 -32.10
C MET A 1 49.28 -3.85 -31.31
N LYS A 2 48.77 -5.10 -31.23
CA LYS A 2 48.87 -6.04 -30.07
C LYS A 2 48.00 -5.53 -28.88
N ILE A 3 46.93 -6.18 -28.36
CA ILE A 3 46.51 -7.60 -28.24
C ILE A 3 44.97 -7.69 -27.94
N ARG A 4 44.22 -8.52 -28.69
CA ARG A 4 43.23 -9.60 -28.33
C ARG A 4 42.51 -9.54 -26.94
N ALA A 5 41.23 -9.93 -26.79
CA ALA A 5 40.69 -11.26 -27.10
C ALA A 5 39.14 -11.36 -27.17
N ASN A 6 38.70 -12.37 -27.94
CA ASN A 6 37.34 -12.88 -28.19
C ASN A 6 36.66 -13.53 -26.98
N THR A 7 35.32 -13.67 -27.02
CA THR A 7 34.55 -14.95 -26.94
C THR A 7 33.06 -14.68 -27.31
N THR A 8 32.63 -14.79 -28.57
CA THR A 8 31.84 -15.87 -29.22
C THR A 8 30.73 -16.54 -28.37
N LEU A 9 29.47 -16.09 -28.52
CA LEU A 9 28.25 -16.86 -28.24
C LEU A 9 27.85 -17.66 -29.49
N LYS A 10 27.65 -18.97 -29.36
CA LYS A 10 27.12 -19.86 -30.42
C LYS A 10 25.61 -20.01 -30.26
N PHE A 11 24.88 -19.56 -31.28
CA PHE A 11 23.52 -19.98 -31.60
C PHE A 11 23.55 -21.36 -32.28
N LEU A 12 22.57 -22.22 -31.98
CA LEU A 12 22.22 -23.35 -32.83
C LEU A 12 20.70 -23.49 -32.90
N ASN A 13 20.24 -23.54 -34.15
CA ASN A 13 18.89 -23.65 -34.67
C ASN A 13 18.68 -25.10 -35.18
N MET A 14 17.45 -25.40 -35.62
CA MET A 14 16.93 -26.67 -36.20
C MET A 14 16.21 -27.57 -35.20
N GLY A 15 15.05 -28.18 -35.48
CA GLY A 15 14.27 -28.35 -36.71
C GLY A 15 13.30 -29.51 -36.49
N SER A 16 12.13 -29.46 -37.11
CA SER A 16 11.04 -30.44 -37.03
C SER A 16 11.32 -31.72 -37.82
N HIS A 17 11.03 -32.91 -37.26
CA HIS A 17 10.64 -34.12 -38.03
C HIS A 17 9.89 -35.15 -37.15
N ILE A 18 8.91 -35.80 -37.78
CA ILE A 18 7.98 -36.83 -37.30
C ILE A 18 8.63 -38.22 -37.47
N PHE A 19 8.50 -39.14 -36.50
CA PHE A 19 8.20 -40.58 -36.69
C PHE A 19 7.89 -41.29 -35.36
N SER A 20 6.97 -42.26 -35.44
CA SER A 20 6.41 -43.13 -34.39
C SER A 20 7.35 -44.24 -33.90
N SER A 21 7.33 -44.57 -32.60
CA SER A 21 7.37 -45.94 -32.07
C SER A 21 7.16 -45.97 -30.53
N THR A 22 6.70 -47.13 -30.06
CA THR A 22 6.07 -47.51 -28.78
C THR A 22 6.83 -47.28 -27.46
N PRO A 23 6.14 -47.33 -26.28
CA PRO A 23 6.65 -46.80 -25.01
C PRO A 23 7.36 -47.86 -24.15
N SER A 24 8.49 -47.49 -23.55
CA SER A 24 9.04 -48.22 -22.40
C SER A 24 9.90 -47.30 -21.52
N ASN A 25 9.60 -47.34 -20.22
CA ASN A 25 10.33 -46.80 -19.07
C ASN A 25 10.27 -45.28 -18.84
N ILE A 26 9.18 -44.87 -18.20
CA ILE A 26 9.08 -43.59 -17.47
C ILE A 26 9.97 -43.70 -16.23
N SER A 27 11.17 -43.12 -16.28
CA SER A 27 11.90 -42.73 -15.08
C SER A 27 11.16 -41.55 -14.44
N THR A 28 10.64 -41.74 -13.24
CA THR A 28 10.06 -40.68 -12.41
C THR A 28 11.05 -39.52 -12.27
N PRO A 29 10.61 -38.25 -12.41
CA PRO A 29 11.48 -37.11 -12.13
C PRO A 29 11.91 -37.16 -10.65
N PRO A 30 13.12 -36.68 -10.31
CA PRO A 30 13.56 -36.64 -8.92
C PRO A 30 12.58 -35.78 -8.11
N SER A 31 12.03 -36.37 -7.04
CA SER A 31 11.17 -35.68 -6.07
C SER A 31 11.90 -34.45 -5.52
N GLU A 32 11.29 -33.27 -5.62
CA GLU A 32 11.77 -32.07 -4.96
C GLU A 32 11.91 -32.33 -3.44
N PRO A 33 12.99 -31.83 -2.80
CA PRO A 33 13.17 -32.00 -1.35
C PRO A 33 12.03 -31.27 -0.61
N CYS A 34 11.16 -32.05 0.04
CA CYS A 34 10.05 -31.53 0.83
C CYS A 34 10.60 -30.74 2.02
N THR A 35 10.48 -29.40 1.98
CA THR A 35 10.73 -28.57 3.15
C THR A 35 9.71 -28.92 4.24
N PRO A 36 10.11 -28.99 5.51
CA PRO A 36 9.20 -29.43 6.56
C PRO A 36 8.14 -28.34 6.82
N LYS A 37 6.87 -28.75 6.81
CA LYS A 37 5.71 -27.85 6.80
C LYS A 37 5.35 -27.38 8.20
N MET A 38 5.73 -26.16 8.58
CA MET A 38 5.34 -25.53 9.85
C MET A 38 3.90 -24.99 9.84
N LYS A 39 3.27 -24.95 11.01
CA LYS A 39 2.09 -24.16 11.34
C LYS A 39 2.53 -22.79 11.88
N ILE A 40 2.28 -21.76 11.10
CA ILE A 40 2.64 -20.37 11.41
C ILE A 40 1.36 -19.60 11.72
N LEU A 41 1.34 -18.93 12.87
CA LEU A 41 0.30 -17.95 13.20
C LEU A 41 0.85 -16.53 13.05
N PHE A 42 0.17 -15.71 12.25
CA PHE A 42 0.39 -14.28 12.22
C PHE A 42 -0.49 -13.59 13.24
N LEU A 43 0.10 -12.81 14.14
CA LEU A 43 -0.62 -11.82 14.95
C LEU A 43 -0.35 -10.43 14.38
N CYS A 44 -1.41 -9.76 13.90
CA CYS A 44 -1.27 -8.48 13.20
C CYS A 44 -2.34 -7.48 13.66
N THR A 45 -2.01 -6.20 13.80
CA THR A 45 -3.04 -5.15 13.95
C THR A 45 -3.94 -5.05 12.71
N ALA A 46 -3.36 -5.30 11.53
CA ALA A 46 -4.07 -5.39 10.27
C ALA A 46 -3.26 -6.24 9.27
N HIS A 47 -3.94 -6.90 8.32
CA HIS A 47 -3.27 -7.63 7.24
C HIS A 47 -2.73 -6.64 6.17
N ASN A 48 -1.70 -5.88 6.54
CA ASN A 48 -1.09 -4.82 5.76
C ASN A 48 -0.14 -5.35 4.66
N SER A 49 0.51 -4.46 3.91
CA SER A 49 1.41 -4.82 2.81
C SER A 49 2.56 -5.75 3.20
N LEU A 50 3.18 -5.57 4.37
CA LEU A 50 4.28 -6.43 4.83
C LEU A 50 3.76 -7.82 5.20
N SER A 51 2.66 -7.90 5.96
CA SER A 51 2.07 -9.19 6.32
C SER A 51 1.56 -9.95 5.09
N GLN A 52 1.03 -9.28 4.06
CA GLN A 52 0.66 -9.93 2.79
C GLN A 52 1.88 -10.47 2.04
N GLN A 53 2.98 -9.69 2.00
CA GLN A 53 4.24 -10.16 1.41
C GLN A 53 4.76 -11.41 2.11
N LEU A 54 4.85 -11.40 3.44
CA LEU A 54 5.29 -12.57 4.20
C LEU A 54 4.32 -13.75 4.02
N PHE A 55 3.01 -13.51 4.02
CA PHE A 55 2.02 -14.55 3.75
C PHE A 55 2.26 -15.23 2.39
N LEU A 56 2.52 -14.45 1.33
CA LEU A 56 2.78 -14.97 -0.02
C LEU A 56 4.06 -15.79 -0.14
N HIS A 57 5.09 -15.48 0.65
CA HIS A 57 6.34 -16.26 0.68
C HIS A 57 6.16 -17.53 1.52
N LEU A 58 5.59 -17.41 2.72
CA LEU A 58 5.51 -18.52 3.68
C LEU A 58 4.42 -19.54 3.34
N SER A 59 3.31 -19.11 2.74
CA SER A 59 2.21 -20.04 2.38
C SER A 59 2.56 -21.03 1.26
N GLN A 60 3.70 -20.84 0.58
CA GLN A 60 4.19 -21.78 -0.44
C GLN A 60 4.69 -23.08 0.17
N THR A 61 5.26 -23.02 1.37
CA THR A 61 5.92 -24.14 2.05
C THR A 61 5.34 -24.45 3.42
N HIS A 62 4.54 -23.54 3.99
CA HIS A 62 4.02 -23.62 5.36
C HIS A 62 2.51 -23.38 5.41
N SER A 63 1.88 -23.85 6.49
CA SER A 63 0.49 -23.52 6.80
C SER A 63 0.46 -22.20 7.55
N VAL A 64 -0.13 -21.15 6.97
CA VAL A 64 -0.21 -19.83 7.59
C VAL A 64 -1.66 -19.48 7.93
N SER A 65 -1.93 -19.15 9.19
CA SER A 65 -3.18 -18.52 9.63
C SER A 65 -2.90 -17.11 10.11
N VAL A 66 -3.85 -16.19 9.94
CA VAL A 66 -3.73 -14.81 10.45
C VAL A 66 -4.81 -14.57 11.50
N GLU A 67 -4.44 -13.87 12.56
CA GLU A 67 -5.36 -13.32 13.55
C GLU A 67 -5.10 -11.82 13.76
N TYR A 68 -6.17 -11.04 13.83
CA TYR A 68 -6.08 -9.65 14.23
C TYR A 68 -5.88 -9.51 15.74
N ALA A 69 -4.88 -8.72 16.13
CA ALA A 69 -4.58 -8.37 17.52
C ALA A 69 -5.62 -7.38 18.08
N LEU A 70 -6.87 -7.84 18.20
CA LEU A 70 -8.01 -7.03 18.66
C LEU A 70 -8.06 -6.89 20.19
N SER A 71 -7.62 -7.93 20.90
CA SER A 71 -7.50 -7.98 22.35
C SER A 71 -6.55 -9.11 22.77
N ASP A 72 -6.10 -9.07 24.01
CA ASP A 72 -5.27 -10.12 24.60
C ASP A 72 -5.97 -11.48 24.54
N THR A 73 -7.26 -11.53 24.92
CA THR A 73 -8.09 -12.73 24.83
C THR A 73 -8.15 -13.31 23.43
N ALA A 74 -8.29 -12.46 22.39
CA ALA A 74 -8.35 -12.93 21.01
C ALA A 74 -7.02 -13.56 20.57
N MET A 75 -5.88 -12.97 20.94
CA MET A 75 -4.55 -13.51 20.63
C MET A 75 -4.29 -14.85 21.34
N ILE A 76 -4.63 -14.94 22.63
CA ILE A 76 -4.48 -16.16 23.43
C ILE A 76 -5.35 -17.29 22.88
N GLU A 77 -6.62 -17.00 22.57
CA GLU A 77 -7.54 -17.98 22.00
C GLU A 77 -7.05 -18.46 20.62
N ALA A 78 -6.59 -17.55 19.75
CA ALA A 78 -6.06 -17.93 18.44
C ALA A 78 -4.82 -18.83 18.55
N ALA A 79 -3.89 -18.51 19.45
CA ALA A 79 -2.72 -19.36 19.70
C ALA A 79 -3.14 -20.75 20.21
N SER A 80 -4.12 -20.82 21.11
CA SER A 80 -4.66 -22.09 21.63
C SER A 80 -5.36 -22.92 20.54
N LEU A 81 -6.11 -22.30 19.64
CA LEU A 81 -6.82 -22.96 18.54
C LEU A 81 -5.87 -23.46 17.45
N VAL A 82 -4.86 -22.65 17.08
CA VAL A 82 -3.91 -23.01 16.02
C VAL A 82 -2.90 -24.04 16.50
N GLN A 83 -2.46 -23.93 17.76
CA GLN A 83 -1.28 -24.62 18.30
C GLN A 83 -0.08 -24.48 17.32
N PRO A 84 0.39 -23.23 17.09
CA PRO A 84 1.41 -22.97 16.09
C PRO A 84 2.78 -23.51 16.50
N ASP A 85 3.60 -23.90 15.53
CA ASP A 85 5.02 -24.18 15.77
C ASP A 85 5.77 -22.87 16.03
N ILE A 86 5.33 -21.80 15.37
CA ILE A 86 5.90 -20.46 15.52
C ILE A 86 4.86 -19.36 15.29
N ILE A 87 4.97 -18.28 16.04
CA ILE A 87 4.18 -17.07 15.85
C ILE A 87 5.06 -15.99 15.22
N ILE A 88 4.54 -15.28 14.21
CA ILE A 88 5.22 -14.14 13.61
C ILE A 88 4.31 -12.91 13.74
N CYS A 89 4.89 -11.78 14.11
CA CYS A 89 4.21 -10.51 14.27
C CYS A 89 4.78 -9.48 13.28
N PRO A 90 4.34 -9.50 12.01
CA PRO A 90 4.79 -8.55 10.99
C PRO A 90 4.46 -7.09 11.29
N PHE A 91 3.37 -6.85 12.00
CA PHE A 91 2.86 -5.51 12.29
C PHE A 91 1.94 -5.52 13.51
N LEU A 92 2.43 -4.95 14.62
CA LEU A 92 1.66 -4.78 15.85
C LEU A 92 1.69 -3.33 16.32
N THR A 93 0.60 -2.94 16.98
CA THR A 93 0.45 -1.66 17.70
C THR A 93 0.15 -1.88 19.18
N THR A 94 0.04 -3.13 19.60
CA THR A 94 -0.24 -3.59 20.96
C THR A 94 0.79 -4.65 21.35
N ALA A 95 1.06 -4.81 22.63
CA ALA A 95 1.94 -5.87 23.11
C ALA A 95 1.31 -7.25 22.88
N VAL A 96 2.16 -8.26 22.75
CA VAL A 96 1.72 -9.67 22.77
C VAL A 96 1.59 -10.11 24.22
N PRO A 97 0.52 -10.82 24.63
CA PRO A 97 0.36 -11.32 26.00
C PRO A 97 1.44 -12.34 26.36
N ASN A 98 1.85 -12.39 27.62
CA ASN A 98 2.89 -13.32 28.07
C ASN A 98 2.44 -14.78 27.96
N GLU A 99 1.15 -15.06 28.13
CA GLU A 99 0.59 -16.39 27.91
C GLU A 99 0.78 -16.88 26.46
N VAL A 100 1.03 -15.98 25.51
CA VAL A 100 1.37 -16.35 24.14
C VAL A 100 2.88 -16.56 24.00
N TYR A 101 3.69 -15.56 24.33
CA TYR A 101 5.13 -15.63 24.06
C TYR A 101 5.92 -16.52 25.03
N ASP A 102 5.37 -16.84 26.21
CA ASP A 102 5.97 -17.80 27.16
C ASP A 102 5.73 -19.26 26.70
N ASN A 103 4.70 -19.51 25.89
CA ASN A 103 4.32 -20.85 25.44
C ASN A 103 4.72 -21.15 23.99
N TYR A 104 4.82 -20.13 23.14
CA TYR A 104 5.14 -20.26 21.74
C TYR A 104 6.29 -19.32 21.35
N LEU A 105 7.26 -19.84 20.58
CA LEU A 105 8.31 -19.00 20.01
C LEU A 105 7.66 -17.93 19.13
N THR A 106 7.74 -16.67 19.57
CA THR A 106 7.06 -15.55 18.95
C THR A 106 8.08 -14.55 18.42
N LEU A 107 8.03 -14.25 17.12
CA LEU A 107 8.95 -13.33 16.46
C LEU A 107 8.29 -11.99 16.16
N ILE A 108 8.88 -10.90 16.60
CA ILE A 108 8.52 -9.53 16.26
C ILE A 108 9.38 -9.03 15.09
N VAL A 109 8.74 -8.45 14.08
CA VAL A 109 9.44 -7.78 12.97
C VAL A 109 9.54 -6.29 13.30
N HIS A 110 10.71 -5.87 13.80
CA HIS A 110 11.00 -4.48 14.14
C HIS A 110 11.60 -3.73 12.95
N PRO A 111 11.01 -2.61 12.48
CA PRO A 111 11.52 -1.83 11.35
C PRO A 111 12.72 -0.94 11.72
N GLY A 112 13.65 -1.47 12.52
CA GLY A 112 14.89 -0.85 12.94
C GLY A 112 16.04 -1.88 12.98
N PRO A 113 17.30 -1.42 12.86
CA PRO A 113 18.49 -2.26 13.03
C PRO A 113 18.64 -2.77 14.48
N PRO A 114 19.51 -3.77 14.75
CA PRO A 114 19.70 -4.28 16.10
C PRO A 114 20.11 -3.18 17.09
N GLY A 115 19.40 -3.13 18.23
CA GLY A 115 19.63 -2.12 19.28
C GLY A 115 18.80 -0.84 19.11
N ASP A 116 18.12 -0.66 17.97
CA ASP A 116 17.00 0.27 17.86
C ASP A 116 15.76 -0.38 18.48
N ALA A 117 14.99 0.39 19.25
CA ALA A 117 13.79 -0.10 19.94
C ALA A 117 12.74 1.00 20.02
N GLY A 118 11.47 0.61 20.00
CA GLY A 118 10.34 1.49 20.23
C GLY A 118 9.48 1.78 18.99
N PRO A 119 8.30 2.39 19.19
CA PRO A 119 7.19 2.34 18.22
C PRO A 119 7.34 3.30 17.02
N SER A 120 8.41 4.09 16.94
CA SER A 120 8.58 5.18 15.97
C SER A 120 9.92 5.16 15.22
N ALA A 121 10.56 3.99 15.11
CA ALA A 121 11.87 3.80 14.47
C ALA A 121 12.02 4.55 13.12
N LEU A 122 11.08 4.34 12.19
CA LEU A 122 11.11 4.99 10.88
C LEU A 122 10.85 6.51 10.93
N ASP A 123 10.06 6.95 11.90
CA ASP A 123 9.78 8.38 12.09
C ASP A 123 11.06 9.11 12.54
N TRP A 124 11.78 8.54 13.52
CA TRP A 124 13.03 9.11 14.04
C TRP A 124 14.12 9.21 12.98
N VAL A 125 14.39 8.13 12.24
CA VAL A 125 15.41 8.16 11.18
C VAL A 125 15.06 9.17 10.08
N LEU A 126 13.78 9.31 9.71
CA LEU A 126 13.34 10.27 8.70
C LEU A 126 13.35 11.71 9.19
N MET A 127 13.21 11.96 10.50
CA MET A 127 13.45 13.29 11.09
C MET A 127 14.92 13.70 10.98
N GLY A 128 15.84 12.74 10.85
CA GLY A 128 17.28 12.96 10.74
C GLY A 128 18.07 12.49 11.97
N ASP A 129 17.50 11.61 12.80
CA ASP A 129 18.23 10.98 13.90
C ASP A 129 19.33 10.04 13.36
N ASP A 130 20.58 10.37 13.68
CA ASP A 130 21.75 9.55 13.35
C ASP A 130 22.36 8.80 14.55
N GLY A 131 21.74 8.93 15.74
CA GLY A 131 22.12 8.22 16.94
C GLY A 131 23.34 8.78 17.66
N ASN A 132 23.89 9.92 17.23
CA ASN A 132 25.02 10.53 17.95
C ASN A 132 24.60 11.09 19.32
N VAL A 133 23.33 11.48 19.47
CA VAL A 133 22.73 11.85 20.76
C VAL A 133 21.94 10.66 21.28
N SER A 134 22.35 10.12 22.44
CA SER A 134 21.68 8.97 23.07
C SER A 134 20.34 9.37 23.69
N ASP A 135 20.28 10.51 24.38
CA ASP A 135 19.05 10.98 25.04
C ASP A 135 18.06 11.63 24.04
N SER A 136 16.88 11.03 23.91
CA SER A 136 15.86 11.51 22.97
C SER A 136 15.28 12.87 23.34
N THR A 137 15.27 13.23 24.64
CA THR A 137 14.75 14.52 25.11
C THR A 137 15.73 15.63 24.76
N GLU A 138 17.03 15.38 24.93
CA GLU A 138 18.11 16.28 24.51
C GLU A 138 18.11 16.46 22.99
N LEU A 139 17.96 15.38 22.21
CA LEU A 139 17.88 15.44 20.75
C LEU A 139 16.70 16.32 20.29
N LEU A 140 15.52 16.13 20.87
CA LEU A 140 14.34 16.94 20.54
C LEU A 140 14.47 18.41 20.98
N LYS A 141 15.13 18.69 22.11
CA LYS A 141 15.34 20.07 22.58
C LYS A 141 16.38 20.80 21.75
N SER A 142 17.50 20.15 21.45
CA SER A 142 18.60 20.72 20.67
C SER A 142 18.27 20.80 19.18
N GLN A 143 17.34 19.96 18.69
CA GLN A 143 17.05 19.78 17.26
C GLN A 143 18.33 19.52 16.45
N ALA A 144 19.31 18.83 17.06
CA ALA A 144 20.61 18.50 16.47
C ALA A 144 20.50 17.40 15.41
N TRP A 145 19.61 17.59 14.43
CA TRP A 145 19.37 16.65 13.34
C TRP A 145 20.57 16.57 12.40
N SER A 146 20.86 15.35 11.95
CA SER A 146 21.93 15.10 10.99
C SER A 146 21.68 15.82 9.67
N GLN A 147 22.72 16.45 9.12
CA GLN A 147 22.60 17.15 7.82
C GLN A 147 22.29 16.18 6.68
N THR A 148 22.86 14.98 6.69
CA THR A 148 22.68 13.96 5.65
C THR A 148 21.80 12.79 6.09
N GLY A 149 21.57 12.64 7.40
CA GLY A 149 20.99 11.41 7.95
C GLY A 149 21.96 10.24 7.93
N ARG A 150 21.47 9.07 8.33
CA ARG A 150 22.23 7.81 8.31
C ARG A 150 22.41 7.30 6.88
N SER A 151 23.53 6.62 6.63
CA SER A 151 23.80 5.98 5.32
C SER A 151 23.06 4.65 5.14
N HIS A 152 22.69 4.00 6.24
CA HIS A 152 22.01 2.71 6.27
C HIS A 152 20.93 2.70 7.35
N TRP A 153 19.90 1.90 7.09
CA TRP A 153 18.90 1.50 8.08
C TRP A 153 18.70 -0.02 8.01
N GLY A 154 17.84 -0.59 8.84
CA GLY A 154 17.66 -2.03 8.89
C GLY A 154 16.33 -2.47 9.45
N VAL A 155 16.15 -3.79 9.44
CA VAL A 155 15.01 -4.50 10.04
C VAL A 155 15.56 -5.65 10.86
N THR A 156 14.99 -5.83 12.05
CA THR A 156 15.39 -6.87 13.00
C THR A 156 14.22 -7.81 13.23
N VAL A 157 14.48 -9.11 13.22
CA VAL A 157 13.55 -10.15 13.64
C VAL A 157 14.02 -10.67 14.98
N LEU A 158 13.27 -10.34 16.02
CA LEU A 158 13.61 -10.60 17.42
C LEU A 158 12.52 -11.42 18.10
N GLN A 159 12.89 -12.21 19.10
CA GLN A 159 11.94 -12.96 19.91
C GLN A 159 11.21 -12.04 20.89
N ALA A 160 9.90 -12.22 21.05
CA ALA A 160 9.10 -11.46 22.00
C ALA A 160 9.52 -11.80 23.44
N VAL A 161 9.66 -10.76 24.26
CA VAL A 161 9.90 -10.80 25.71
C VAL A 161 9.09 -9.68 26.37
N ALA A 162 9.08 -9.60 27.71
CA ALA A 162 8.34 -8.58 28.44
C ALA A 162 8.79 -7.13 28.10
N GLU A 163 10.08 -6.94 27.85
CA GLU A 163 10.64 -5.64 27.47
C GLU A 163 10.52 -5.40 25.95
N MET A 164 10.04 -4.22 25.57
CA MET A 164 9.76 -3.85 24.17
C MET A 164 11.05 -3.88 23.32
N ASP A 165 11.01 -4.66 22.23
CA ASP A 165 12.10 -4.79 21.24
C ASP A 165 13.48 -5.17 21.82
N ALA A 166 13.52 -5.74 23.03
CA ALA A 166 14.76 -6.10 23.72
C ALA A 166 15.14 -7.58 23.62
N GLY A 167 14.30 -8.40 22.99
CA GLY A 167 14.48 -9.84 22.96
C GLY A 167 15.62 -10.33 22.06
N PRO A 168 15.96 -11.63 22.15
CA PRO A 168 17.01 -12.25 21.35
C PRO A 168 16.79 -12.06 19.83
N VAL A 169 17.85 -11.65 19.11
CA VAL A 169 17.79 -11.40 17.67
C VAL A 169 18.06 -12.68 16.88
N TRP A 170 17.09 -13.10 16.08
CA TRP A 170 17.19 -14.27 15.20
C TRP A 170 17.77 -13.92 13.82
N ALA A 171 17.50 -12.71 13.34
CA ALA A 171 18.10 -12.17 12.12
C ALA A 171 17.97 -10.65 12.07
N PHE A 172 18.87 -10.00 11.35
CA PHE A 172 18.61 -8.65 10.85
C PHE A 172 19.15 -8.48 9.44
N GLU A 173 18.53 -7.58 8.70
CA GLU A 173 19.03 -7.13 7.41
C GLU A 173 19.17 -5.61 7.38
N GLN A 174 20.08 -5.11 6.56
CA GLN A 174 20.33 -3.68 6.40
C GLN A 174 20.35 -3.27 4.93
N PHE A 175 19.94 -2.04 4.68
CA PHE A 175 19.88 -1.45 3.35
C PHE A 175 20.40 -0.01 3.38
N LYS A 176 20.84 0.48 2.21
CA LYS A 176 21.23 1.88 2.05
C LYS A 176 19.99 2.76 2.09
N ILE A 177 20.10 3.91 2.72
CA ILE A 177 19.05 4.92 2.76
C ILE A 177 19.65 6.30 2.51
N ASN A 178 18.91 7.13 1.79
CA ASN A 178 19.07 8.58 1.81
C ASN A 178 17.70 9.19 2.12
N ILE A 179 17.57 9.78 3.30
CA ILE A 179 16.30 10.34 3.78
C ILE A 179 15.88 11.59 3.00
N ASP A 180 16.77 12.17 2.19
CA ASP A 180 16.49 13.33 1.34
C ASP A 180 16.22 12.97 -0.12
N ASP A 181 16.20 11.67 -0.47
CA ASP A 181 15.79 11.23 -1.80
C ASP A 181 14.35 11.67 -2.13
N LEU A 182 14.13 12.03 -3.39
CA LEU A 182 12.82 12.43 -3.91
C LEU A 182 11.81 11.30 -3.72
N GLY A 183 10.64 11.63 -3.15
CA GLY A 183 9.57 10.63 -2.94
C GLY A 183 9.77 9.71 -1.73
N THR A 184 10.89 9.79 -1.01
CA THR A 184 11.09 9.03 0.22
C THR A 184 10.20 9.56 1.34
N THR A 185 9.18 8.79 1.70
CA THR A 185 8.27 9.00 2.83
C THR A 185 8.34 7.78 3.72
N LYS A 186 7.81 7.85 4.95
CA LYS A 186 7.74 6.67 5.81
C LYS A 186 7.01 5.51 5.12
N ALA A 187 5.92 5.79 4.41
CA ALA A 187 5.13 4.76 3.76
C ALA A 187 5.79 4.18 2.50
N THR A 188 6.55 4.96 1.73
CA THR A 188 7.32 4.42 0.58
C THR A 188 8.51 3.61 1.07
N LEU A 189 9.23 4.10 2.08
CA LEU A 189 10.32 3.38 2.74
C LEU A 189 9.86 2.03 3.34
N TYR A 190 8.71 2.04 4.02
CA TYR A 190 8.11 0.84 4.61
C TYR A 190 7.76 -0.21 3.54
N ARG A 191 7.17 0.22 2.42
CA ARG A 191 6.69 -0.67 1.34
C ARG A 191 7.79 -1.20 0.43
N ASP A 192 8.90 -0.48 0.30
CA ASP A 192 10.05 -0.89 -0.52
C ASP A 192 11.14 -1.55 0.34
N ARG A 193 12.10 -0.77 0.84
CA ARG A 193 13.33 -1.29 1.45
C ARG A 193 13.10 -2.05 2.75
N VAL A 194 12.21 -1.55 3.62
CA VAL A 194 11.90 -2.22 4.90
C VAL A 194 11.22 -3.56 4.64
N THR A 195 10.25 -3.61 3.71
CA THR A 195 9.56 -4.86 3.39
C THR A 195 10.51 -5.90 2.79
N GLN A 196 11.38 -5.51 1.86
CA GLN A 196 12.40 -6.43 1.30
C GLN A 196 13.35 -6.97 2.38
N ALA A 197 13.84 -6.10 3.25
CA ALA A 197 14.72 -6.49 4.36
C ALA A 197 14.01 -7.38 5.38
N ALA A 198 12.74 -7.10 5.68
CA ALA A 198 11.91 -7.91 6.56
C ALA A 198 11.69 -9.32 6.02
N VAL A 199 11.36 -9.46 4.73
CA VAL A 199 11.20 -10.78 4.09
C VAL A 199 12.50 -11.58 4.18
N ALA A 200 13.64 -10.97 3.83
CA ALA A 200 14.94 -11.63 3.91
C ALA A 200 15.28 -12.05 5.36
N ALA A 201 15.05 -11.17 6.34
CA ALA A 201 15.32 -11.46 7.74
C ALA A 201 14.39 -12.54 8.31
N VAL A 202 13.10 -12.53 7.98
CA VAL A 202 12.14 -13.55 8.46
C VAL A 202 12.47 -14.93 7.89
N LEU A 203 12.74 -15.04 6.59
CA LEU A 203 13.11 -16.31 5.98
C LEU A 203 14.40 -16.87 6.60
N ALA A 204 15.42 -16.03 6.79
CA ALA A 204 16.65 -16.43 7.46
C ALA A 204 16.43 -16.83 8.93
N ALA A 205 15.55 -16.13 9.65
CA ALA A 205 15.20 -16.48 11.03
C ALA A 205 14.55 -17.88 11.09
N LEU A 206 13.61 -18.18 10.19
CA LEU A 206 12.98 -19.50 10.13
C LEU A 206 13.99 -20.61 9.82
N ASP A 207 14.86 -20.43 8.83
CA ASP A 207 15.90 -21.42 8.51
C ASP A 207 16.83 -21.69 9.69
N ARG A 208 17.19 -20.64 10.44
CA ARG A 208 18.01 -20.74 11.65
C ARG A 208 17.29 -21.45 12.80
N ILE A 209 16.00 -21.20 12.98
CA ILE A 209 15.17 -21.85 14.00
C ILE A 209 15.00 -23.33 13.67
N ILE A 210 14.67 -23.67 12.43
CA ILE A 210 14.54 -25.06 11.96
C ILE A 210 15.87 -25.80 12.17
N SER A 211 16.99 -25.16 11.83
CA SER A 211 18.31 -25.77 12.02
C SER A 211 18.62 -25.99 13.50
N ALA A 212 18.35 -24.99 14.36
CA ALA A 212 18.56 -25.09 15.80
C ALA A 212 17.68 -26.17 16.46
N ALA A 213 16.39 -26.25 16.07
CA ALA A 213 15.44 -27.24 16.59
C ALA A 213 15.87 -28.69 16.28
N ASN A 214 16.48 -28.91 15.10
CA ASN A 214 16.92 -30.23 14.65
C ASN A 214 18.38 -30.55 15.04
N GLY A 215 19.07 -29.65 15.78
CA GLY A 215 20.48 -29.81 16.11
C GLY A 215 21.42 -29.75 14.90
N TYR A 216 20.99 -29.17 13.79
CA TYR A 216 21.82 -28.98 12.60
C TYR A 216 22.77 -27.79 12.74
N PRO A 217 23.94 -27.82 12.07
CA PRO A 217 24.81 -26.67 11.97
C PRO A 217 24.07 -25.46 11.37
N ASP A 218 24.47 -24.26 11.76
CA ASP A 218 23.93 -23.03 11.18
C ASP A 218 24.02 -23.09 9.65
N PRO A 219 22.91 -22.87 8.93
CA PRO A 219 22.86 -22.96 7.47
C PRO A 219 23.81 -21.97 6.77
N ASN A 220 24.26 -20.93 7.48
CA ASN A 220 25.27 -19.98 6.98
C ASN A 220 26.72 -20.43 7.21
N VAL A 221 26.94 -21.46 8.06
CA VAL A 221 28.26 -22.04 8.35
C VAL A 221 28.49 -23.34 7.57
N ALA A 222 27.42 -24.01 7.13
CA ALA A 222 27.51 -25.20 6.29
C ALA A 222 28.08 -24.87 4.89
N THR A 223 29.27 -25.37 4.58
CA THR A 223 29.92 -25.26 3.26
C THR A 223 29.05 -25.91 2.16
N ALA A 224 29.18 -25.42 0.93
CA ALA A 224 28.43 -25.90 -0.24
C ALA A 224 28.55 -27.42 -0.54
N LEU A 225 29.41 -28.15 0.19
CA LEU A 225 29.67 -29.57 0.03
C LEU A 225 28.71 -30.49 0.83
N THR A 226 27.86 -29.97 1.71
CA THR A 226 26.92 -30.80 2.51
C THR A 226 25.45 -30.73 2.07
N ARG A 227 25.07 -29.86 1.11
CA ARG A 227 23.67 -29.74 0.67
C ARG A 227 23.12 -30.96 -0.07
N HIS A 228 23.99 -31.82 -0.64
CA HIS A 228 23.58 -33.01 -1.39
C HIS A 228 23.45 -34.28 -0.53
N SER A 229 23.69 -34.20 0.78
CA SER A 229 23.73 -35.36 1.68
C SER A 229 22.99 -35.13 2.99
N LEU A 230 21.85 -34.44 2.97
CA LEU A 230 20.95 -34.40 4.12
C LEU A 230 20.04 -35.65 4.07
N PRO A 231 19.98 -36.46 5.14
CA PRO A 231 18.96 -37.50 5.27
C PRO A 231 17.57 -36.87 5.12
N GLN A 232 16.58 -37.63 4.63
CA GLN A 232 15.18 -37.21 4.62
C GLN A 232 14.81 -36.60 5.99
N ILE A 233 14.58 -35.29 6.02
CA ILE A 233 14.33 -34.54 7.26
C ILE A 233 12.90 -34.91 7.71
N PRO A 234 12.72 -35.47 8.92
CA PRO A 234 11.38 -35.75 9.45
C PRO A 234 10.61 -34.44 9.73
N ASP A 235 9.29 -34.55 9.97
CA ASP A 235 8.43 -33.45 10.41
C ASP A 235 9.12 -32.55 11.45
N VAL A 236 8.93 -31.22 11.37
CA VAL A 236 9.49 -30.28 12.37
C VAL A 236 9.00 -30.73 13.75
N CYS A 237 9.91 -31.30 14.54
CA CYS A 237 9.62 -31.74 15.89
C CYS A 237 10.50 -30.91 16.84
N GLY A 238 9.91 -30.11 17.72
CA GLY A 238 10.64 -29.50 18.85
C GLY A 238 11.06 -28.04 18.71
N VAL A 239 10.34 -27.19 17.96
CA VAL A 239 10.51 -25.73 18.13
C VAL A 239 10.09 -25.37 19.57
N SER A 240 11.05 -24.91 20.36
CA SER A 240 10.86 -24.53 21.76
C SER A 240 11.11 -23.04 21.94
N VAL A 241 10.33 -22.41 22.81
CA VAL A 241 10.56 -21.03 23.26
C VAL A 241 11.96 -20.82 23.88
N HIS A 242 12.59 -21.91 24.37
CA HIS A 242 13.90 -21.88 25.00
C HIS A 242 15.07 -21.95 24.01
N LEU A 243 14.81 -22.11 22.71
CA LEU A 243 15.86 -22.07 21.69
C LEU A 243 16.62 -20.75 21.76
N GLN A 244 17.95 -20.82 21.66
CA GLN A 244 18.82 -19.65 21.76
C GLN A 244 19.40 -19.32 20.38
N PRO A 245 19.27 -18.07 19.90
CA PRO A 245 19.93 -17.66 18.67
C PRO A 245 21.45 -17.56 18.88
N ASN A 246 22.20 -17.76 17.80
CA ASN A 246 23.63 -17.52 17.81
C ASN A 246 23.90 -16.00 18.04
N PRO A 247 24.79 -15.61 18.96
CA PRO A 247 25.16 -14.20 19.15
C PRO A 247 25.62 -13.47 17.89
N SER A 248 26.13 -14.20 16.89
CA SER A 248 26.51 -13.65 15.58
C SER A 248 25.31 -13.03 14.84
N TYR A 249 24.09 -13.53 15.05
CA TYR A 249 22.89 -13.08 14.34
C TYR A 249 22.50 -11.64 14.69
N LYS A 250 22.85 -11.15 15.89
CA LYS A 250 22.69 -9.75 16.28
C LYS A 250 23.77 -8.84 15.69
N SER A 251 24.95 -9.39 15.38
CA SER A 251 26.13 -8.62 14.98
C SER A 251 26.39 -8.59 13.48
N HIS A 252 25.86 -9.53 12.70
CA HIS A 252 26.07 -9.59 11.25
C HIS A 252 24.76 -9.72 10.46
N SER A 253 24.58 -8.85 9.46
CA SER A 253 23.38 -8.84 8.64
C SER A 253 23.30 -10.06 7.74
N VAL A 254 22.09 -10.51 7.41
CA VAL A 254 21.84 -11.76 6.67
C VAL A 254 22.61 -11.82 5.34
N THR A 255 22.42 -10.85 4.45
CA THR A 255 22.97 -10.92 3.08
C THR A 255 24.44 -10.56 3.04
N LYS A 256 24.85 -9.50 3.76
CA LYS A 256 26.20 -8.94 3.64
C LYS A 256 27.19 -9.48 4.67
N GLN A 257 26.70 -10.15 5.71
CA GLN A 257 27.53 -10.61 6.84
C GLN A 257 28.40 -9.48 7.38
N LYS A 258 27.78 -8.32 7.62
CA LYS A 258 28.45 -7.12 8.15
C LYS A 258 27.72 -6.57 9.37
N PRO A 259 28.45 -5.90 10.29
CA PRO A 259 27.80 -5.11 11.33
C PRO A 259 26.93 -4.02 10.73
N PHE A 260 26.02 -3.49 11.53
CA PHE A 260 25.18 -2.37 11.10
C PHE A 260 26.06 -1.17 10.73
N LEU A 261 25.88 -0.67 9.51
CA LEU A 261 26.73 0.37 8.92
C LEU A 261 26.18 1.79 9.15
N GLY A 262 25.00 1.93 9.77
CA GLY A 262 24.30 3.20 9.94
C GLY A 262 24.61 3.94 11.24
N GLY A 263 25.62 3.53 12.00
CA GLY A 263 26.04 4.19 13.24
C GLY A 263 25.34 3.67 14.50
N PRO A 264 25.45 4.37 15.64
CA PRO A 264 24.88 3.95 16.92
C PRO A 264 23.35 3.89 16.91
N THR A 265 22.76 2.94 17.63
CA THR A 265 21.30 2.75 17.74
C THR A 265 20.89 2.84 19.21
N HIS A 266 19.68 3.31 19.46
CA HIS A 266 19.18 3.54 20.82
C HIS A 266 17.70 3.21 20.92
N CYS A 267 17.22 3.02 22.14
CA CYS A 267 15.78 3.01 22.39
C CYS A 267 15.20 4.42 22.17
N ARG A 268 14.11 4.50 21.41
CA ARG A 268 13.43 5.74 21.06
C ARG A 268 11.95 5.68 21.43
N PRO A 269 11.42 6.67 22.18
CA PRO A 269 10.01 6.66 22.56
C PRO A 269 9.12 6.94 21.35
N LEU A 270 7.80 6.82 21.56
CA LEU A 270 6.80 7.28 20.60
C LEU A 270 7.04 8.76 20.27
N LEU A 271 7.31 9.04 19.00
CA LEU A 271 7.45 10.43 18.53
C LEU A 271 6.04 11.06 18.46
N ARG A 272 5.77 12.07 19.29
CA ARG A 272 4.42 12.67 19.42
C ARG A 272 4.18 13.70 18.33
N ALA A 273 2.91 14.06 18.10
CA ALA A 273 2.55 15.04 17.07
C ALA A 273 3.27 16.38 17.27
N ALA A 274 3.37 16.85 18.53
CA ALA A 274 4.04 18.11 18.87
C ALA A 274 5.55 18.10 18.56
N ASP A 275 6.19 16.93 18.63
CA ASP A 275 7.63 16.79 18.35
C ASP A 275 7.93 16.96 16.84
N ARG A 276 6.90 16.95 15.98
CA ARG A 276 6.98 17.22 14.53
C ARG A 276 6.49 18.62 14.14
N ASN A 277 6.14 19.47 15.12
CA ASN A 277 5.73 20.83 14.84
C ASN A 277 6.84 21.56 14.06
N PHE A 278 6.43 22.41 13.14
CA PHE A 278 7.35 23.27 12.41
C PHE A 278 6.82 24.68 12.28
N ASP A 279 7.74 25.63 12.14
CA ASP A 279 7.45 27.00 11.77
C ASP A 279 8.08 27.32 10.40
N VAL A 280 7.21 27.55 9.41
CA VAL A 280 7.60 27.85 8.03
C VAL A 280 8.44 29.13 7.90
N LYS A 281 8.37 30.02 8.91
CA LYS A 281 9.10 31.29 8.93
C LYS A 281 10.53 31.18 9.44
N THR A 282 10.86 30.10 10.14
CA THR A 282 12.17 29.93 10.79
C THR A 282 12.89 28.66 10.35
N GLU A 283 12.18 27.66 9.83
CA GLU A 283 12.74 26.40 9.39
C GLU A 283 12.85 26.26 7.87
N SER A 284 13.96 25.69 7.41
CA SER A 284 14.20 25.43 5.99
C SER A 284 13.18 24.45 5.39
N ALA A 285 12.97 24.52 4.07
CA ALA A 285 12.15 23.53 3.36
C ALA A 285 12.60 22.09 3.59
N LYS A 286 13.91 21.86 3.74
CA LYS A 286 14.48 20.54 4.02
C LYS A 286 14.01 19.99 5.37
N THR A 287 14.09 20.79 6.43
CA THR A 287 13.67 20.39 7.78
C THR A 287 12.17 20.12 7.82
N ILE A 288 11.38 21.02 7.24
CA ILE A 288 9.91 20.87 7.20
C ILE A 288 9.53 19.64 6.37
N SER A 289 10.17 19.44 5.22
CA SER A 289 9.97 18.27 4.36
C SER A 289 10.19 16.97 5.14
N ARG A 290 11.27 16.84 5.91
CA ARG A 290 11.54 15.66 6.74
C ARG A 290 10.44 15.41 7.77
N LYS A 291 9.97 16.46 8.46
CA LYS A 291 8.85 16.37 9.44
C LYS A 291 7.54 15.89 8.80
N ILE A 292 7.23 16.37 7.59
CA ILE A 292 6.05 15.91 6.84
C ILE A 292 6.22 14.46 6.39
N ARG A 293 7.36 14.14 5.77
CA ARG A 293 7.62 12.80 5.18
C ARG A 293 7.78 11.71 6.24
N SER A 294 8.27 12.02 7.44
CA SER A 294 8.36 11.08 8.58
C SER A 294 6.99 10.64 9.10
N SER A 295 5.95 11.46 8.89
CA SER A 295 4.58 11.19 9.32
C SER A 295 3.64 10.79 8.18
N ASP A 296 4.16 10.61 6.96
CA ASP A 296 3.40 10.16 5.79
C ASP A 296 3.53 8.63 5.62
N SER A 297 2.48 7.82 5.78
CA SER A 297 1.06 8.17 5.60
C SER A 297 0.26 8.37 6.88
N GLN A 298 0.81 8.01 8.04
CA GLN A 298 0.24 8.22 9.36
C GLN A 298 1.36 8.60 10.35
N PRO A 299 1.11 9.50 11.32
CA PRO A 299 -0.17 10.14 11.63
C PRO A 299 -0.47 11.40 10.80
N GLY A 300 0.39 11.79 9.87
CA GLY A 300 0.38 13.11 9.23
C GLY A 300 1.02 14.17 10.11
N CYS A 301 1.52 15.23 9.49
CA CYS A 301 2.18 16.31 10.22
C CYS A 301 1.16 17.35 10.64
N LEU A 302 0.98 17.55 11.94
CA LEU A 302 0.05 18.54 12.47
C LEU A 302 0.63 19.95 12.28
N THR A 303 -0.15 20.87 11.73
CA THR A 303 0.30 22.25 11.49
C THR A 303 -0.85 23.25 11.45
N LYS A 304 -0.51 24.53 11.60
CA LYS A 304 -1.37 25.72 11.40
C LYS A 304 -0.96 26.52 10.15
N LEU A 305 -0.36 25.85 9.16
CA LEU A 305 0.18 26.48 7.97
C LEU A 305 -0.86 27.34 7.21
N PHE A 306 -2.12 26.88 7.18
CA PHE A 306 -3.21 27.52 6.41
C PHE A 306 -4.14 28.33 7.32
N GLY A 307 -3.57 29.11 8.24
CA GLY A 307 -4.30 29.98 9.17
C GLY A 307 -4.58 29.34 10.53
N ASN A 308 -5.68 29.74 11.19
CA ASN A 308 -5.95 29.33 12.58
C ASN A 308 -6.52 27.91 12.75
N VAL A 309 -6.59 27.13 11.67
CA VAL A 309 -7.12 25.76 11.67
C VAL A 309 -5.98 24.76 11.75
N ASN A 310 -6.03 23.89 12.75
CA ASN A 310 -5.11 22.74 12.80
C ASN A 310 -5.48 21.74 11.70
N LEU A 311 -4.50 21.32 10.91
CA LEU A 311 -4.65 20.30 9.88
C LEU A 311 -3.47 19.34 9.93
N TYR A 312 -3.72 18.08 9.58
CA TYR A 312 -2.66 17.15 9.22
C TYR A 312 -2.33 17.33 7.74
N VAL A 313 -1.06 17.54 7.41
CA VAL A 313 -0.55 17.68 6.04
C VAL A 313 0.31 16.48 5.63
N TYR A 314 0.36 16.22 4.31
CA TYR A 314 1.10 15.11 3.68
C TYR A 314 1.80 15.57 2.40
N GLY A 315 2.72 14.74 1.90
CA GLY A 315 3.64 15.12 0.83
C GLY A 315 4.94 15.69 1.42
N GLY A 316 5.20 16.98 1.19
CA GLY A 316 6.44 17.61 1.61
C GLY A 316 7.56 17.48 0.58
N MET A 317 7.24 17.50 -0.71
CA MET A 317 8.24 17.55 -1.78
C MET A 317 8.74 18.99 -1.94
N ILE A 318 10.06 19.16 -2.04
CA ILE A 318 10.68 20.49 -2.18
C ILE A 318 10.62 20.91 -3.66
N GLU A 319 10.14 22.13 -3.92
CA GLU A 319 10.17 22.77 -5.23
C GLU A 319 11.57 23.29 -5.55
N ALA A 320 12.13 22.86 -6.67
CA ALA A 320 13.46 23.26 -7.13
C ALA A 320 13.45 24.16 -8.39
N GLY A 321 12.30 24.41 -9.02
CA GLY A 321 12.17 25.19 -10.25
C GLY A 321 11.57 26.58 -10.06
N ARG A 322 11.81 27.21 -8.90
CA ARG A 322 11.34 28.57 -8.62
C ARG A 322 12.21 29.61 -9.33
N SER A 323 11.58 30.67 -9.85
CA SER A 323 12.32 31.85 -10.35
C SER A 323 12.93 32.62 -9.17
N ALA A 324 14.20 33.01 -9.28
CA ALA A 324 14.91 33.74 -8.23
C ALA A 324 14.33 35.16 -7.97
N ASP A 325 13.54 35.68 -8.90
CA ASP A 325 13.12 37.08 -8.96
C ASP A 325 11.80 37.38 -8.22
N CYS A 326 11.16 36.38 -7.59
CA CYS A 326 9.89 36.57 -6.89
C CYS A 326 10.07 36.44 -5.38
N GLU A 327 10.03 37.55 -4.65
CA GLU A 327 9.97 37.56 -3.19
C GLU A 327 8.56 37.15 -2.72
N HIS A 328 8.48 36.10 -1.89
CA HIS A 328 7.24 35.59 -1.29
C HIS A 328 7.43 35.48 0.20
N GLN A 329 6.38 35.74 0.97
CA GLN A 329 6.47 35.61 2.42
C GLN A 329 6.43 34.12 2.82
N PRO A 330 7.25 33.67 3.77
CA PRO A 330 7.18 32.30 4.24
C PRO A 330 5.78 31.96 4.80
N GLY A 331 5.21 30.86 4.30
CA GLY A 331 3.82 30.46 4.56
C GLY A 331 2.81 30.86 3.48
N GLU A 332 3.20 31.72 2.54
CA GLU A 332 2.37 32.10 1.39
C GLU A 332 2.21 30.95 0.39
N ILE A 333 1.01 30.79 -0.17
CA ILE A 333 0.75 29.84 -1.27
C ILE A 333 1.25 30.47 -2.57
N ILE A 334 2.32 29.91 -3.11
CA ILE A 334 3.04 30.46 -4.28
C ILE A 334 2.70 29.75 -5.59
N GLY A 335 1.96 28.65 -5.51
CA GLY A 335 1.46 27.95 -6.67
C GLY A 335 0.53 26.83 -6.32
N CYS A 336 -0.29 26.43 -7.29
CA CYS A 336 -1.02 25.18 -7.26
C CYS A 336 -0.68 24.39 -8.52
N ARG A 337 -0.63 23.08 -8.39
CA ARG A 337 -0.54 22.20 -9.54
C ARG A 337 -1.38 20.98 -9.25
N ASP A 338 -2.28 20.69 -10.18
CA ASP A 338 -3.23 19.61 -10.03
C ASP A 338 -4.01 19.79 -8.72
N ASP A 339 -3.97 18.78 -7.84
CA ASP A 339 -4.67 18.81 -6.57
C ASP A 339 -3.77 19.22 -5.38
N ALA A 340 -2.56 19.72 -5.65
CA ALA A 340 -1.56 20.08 -4.64
C ALA A 340 -1.29 21.60 -4.57
N VAL A 341 -0.92 22.07 -3.38
CA VAL A 341 -0.54 23.47 -3.12
C VAL A 341 0.96 23.56 -2.79
N CYS A 342 1.63 24.58 -3.30
CA CYS A 342 3.03 24.88 -3.01
C CYS A 342 3.12 26.10 -2.10
N VAL A 343 3.87 25.97 -1.00
CA VAL A 343 4.00 27.01 0.03
C VAL A 343 5.45 27.48 0.13
N ALA A 344 5.68 28.79 0.18
CA ALA A 344 7.02 29.36 0.37
C ALA A 344 7.57 29.08 1.77
N THR A 345 8.88 28.86 1.86
CA THR A 345 9.63 28.65 3.11
C THR A 345 10.64 29.77 3.34
N CYS A 346 11.17 29.88 4.57
CA CYS A 346 12.09 30.97 4.96
C CYS A 346 13.41 31.00 4.18
N ASP A 347 13.83 29.87 3.61
CA ASP A 347 15.03 29.72 2.79
C ASP A 347 14.78 29.96 1.29
N GLY A 348 13.65 30.59 0.94
CA GLY A 348 13.32 30.96 -0.44
C GLY A 348 12.89 29.78 -1.32
N ARG A 349 12.71 28.58 -0.75
CA ARG A 349 12.22 27.40 -1.46
C ARG A 349 10.69 27.29 -1.39
N GLY A 350 10.14 26.32 -2.13
CA GLY A 350 8.73 25.95 -2.05
C GLY A 350 8.56 24.53 -1.51
N LEU A 351 7.44 24.26 -0.87
CA LEU A 351 7.09 22.94 -0.36
C LEU A 351 5.68 22.53 -0.82
N TRP A 352 5.61 21.40 -1.52
CA TRP A 352 4.36 20.84 -2.01
C TRP A 352 3.63 20.05 -0.92
N ILE A 353 2.43 20.52 -0.60
CA ILE A 353 1.44 19.80 0.21
C ILE A 353 0.44 19.17 -0.73
N THR A 354 0.44 17.84 -0.81
CA THR A 354 -0.41 17.12 -1.78
C THR A 354 -1.77 16.76 -1.20
N HIS A 355 -1.84 16.51 0.11
CA HIS A 355 -3.07 16.12 0.79
C HIS A 355 -3.15 16.75 2.17
N ILE A 356 -4.38 16.89 2.66
CA ILE A 356 -4.68 17.31 4.02
C ILE A 356 -5.68 16.36 4.69
N ARG A 357 -5.77 16.45 6.02
CA ARG A 357 -6.81 15.80 6.82
C ARG A 357 -7.18 16.67 8.01
N ARG A 358 -8.48 16.79 8.26
CA ARG A 358 -9.04 17.49 9.42
C ARG A 358 -8.80 16.72 10.72
N LEU A 359 -8.74 17.42 11.84
CA LEU A 359 -8.78 16.77 13.14
C LEU A 359 -10.15 16.14 13.37
N LYS A 360 -10.16 15.07 14.17
CA LYS A 360 -11.39 14.48 14.70
C LYS A 360 -12.12 15.51 15.56
N ARG A 361 -13.45 15.56 15.47
CA ARG A 361 -14.26 16.43 16.34
C ARG A 361 -14.62 15.66 17.61
N LYS A 362 -14.93 16.34 18.72
CA LYS A 362 -15.42 15.66 19.93
C LYS A 362 -16.68 14.81 19.66
N VAL A 363 -17.54 15.29 18.76
CA VAL A 363 -18.79 14.63 18.34
C VAL A 363 -18.59 13.53 17.30
N ASP A 364 -17.41 13.46 16.67
CA ASP A 364 -17.08 12.49 15.64
C ASP A 364 -15.65 12.00 15.85
N ALA A 365 -15.53 10.90 16.59
CA ALA A 365 -14.27 10.27 16.96
C ALA A 365 -13.61 9.49 15.80
N MET A 366 -14.22 9.44 14.62
CA MET A 366 -13.66 8.79 13.44
C MET A 366 -12.66 9.69 12.72
N LEU A 367 -11.66 9.10 12.04
CA LEU A 367 -10.72 9.91 11.25
C LEU A 367 -11.44 10.51 10.05
N TRP A 368 -11.18 11.79 9.77
CA TRP A 368 -11.61 12.38 8.50
C TRP A 368 -10.83 11.78 7.32
N PRO A 369 -11.45 11.69 6.12
CA PRO A 369 -10.77 11.20 4.93
C PRO A 369 -9.57 12.09 4.62
N LYS A 370 -8.52 11.47 4.07
CA LYS A 370 -7.36 12.21 3.57
C LYS A 370 -7.66 12.66 2.14
N VAL A 371 -7.85 13.96 1.95
CA VAL A 371 -8.27 14.53 0.66
C VAL A 371 -7.14 15.33 0.02
N PRO A 372 -7.14 15.50 -1.31
CA PRO A 372 -6.18 16.37 -1.97
C PRO A 372 -6.23 17.81 -1.45
N ALA A 373 -5.06 18.45 -1.35
CA ALA A 373 -4.91 19.71 -0.62
C ALA A 373 -5.77 20.84 -1.20
N VAL A 374 -5.78 21.02 -2.52
CA VAL A 374 -6.60 22.07 -3.17
C VAL A 374 -8.08 21.89 -2.83
N SER A 375 -8.64 20.70 -3.09
CA SER A 375 -10.04 20.41 -2.82
C SER A 375 -10.42 20.60 -1.36
N GLY A 376 -9.60 20.11 -0.43
CA GLY A 376 -9.89 20.18 1.00
C GLY A 376 -9.76 21.59 1.58
N LEU A 377 -8.82 22.40 1.09
CA LEU A 377 -8.64 23.79 1.52
C LEU A 377 -9.76 24.70 0.97
N VAL A 378 -10.19 24.48 -0.27
CA VAL A 378 -11.35 25.18 -0.87
C VAL A 378 -12.62 24.87 -0.10
N GLU A 379 -12.88 23.59 0.20
CA GLU A 379 -14.06 23.19 0.98
C GLU A 379 -14.08 23.81 2.39
N LEU A 380 -12.90 24.02 2.98
CA LEU A 380 -12.76 24.70 4.27
C LEU A 380 -12.84 26.23 4.19
N GLY A 381 -12.93 26.81 2.98
CA GLY A 381 -12.89 28.26 2.77
C GLY A 381 -11.54 28.91 3.11
N LEU A 382 -10.46 28.11 3.18
CA LEU A 382 -9.11 28.59 3.51
C LEU A 382 -8.38 29.14 2.29
N ILE A 383 -8.78 28.73 1.10
CA ILE A 383 -8.33 29.27 -0.18
C ILE A 383 -9.54 29.42 -1.11
N ASN A 384 -9.46 30.31 -2.10
CA ASN A 384 -10.47 30.45 -3.13
C ASN A 384 -9.86 30.18 -4.53
N HIS A 385 -10.72 30.00 -5.53
CA HIS A 385 -10.25 29.72 -6.90
C HIS A 385 -9.47 30.88 -7.53
N CYS A 386 -9.66 32.12 -7.07
CA CYS A 386 -8.87 33.28 -7.54
C CYS A 386 -7.42 33.20 -7.05
N THR A 387 -7.18 32.79 -5.80
CA THR A 387 -5.84 32.50 -5.25
C THR A 387 -5.09 31.45 -6.07
N LEU A 388 -5.80 30.52 -6.72
CA LEU A 388 -5.19 29.51 -7.59
C LEU A 388 -4.69 30.11 -8.92
N ASN A 389 -5.40 31.10 -9.46
CA ASN A 389 -5.11 31.68 -10.77
C ASN A 389 -4.03 32.78 -10.71
N ASP A 390 -3.92 33.51 -9.59
CA ASP A 390 -2.90 34.55 -9.39
C ASP A 390 -1.51 33.97 -9.06
N SER A 391 -1.45 32.67 -8.77
CA SER A 391 -0.26 31.95 -8.31
C SER A 391 0.68 31.57 -9.46
N THR A 392 1.45 32.55 -9.95
CA THR A 392 2.23 32.47 -11.21
C THR A 392 3.74 32.28 -11.02
N SER A 393 4.19 32.00 -9.80
CA SER A 393 5.64 31.99 -9.48
C SER A 393 6.33 30.64 -9.69
N LEU A 394 5.58 29.63 -10.13
CA LEU A 394 6.12 28.32 -10.45
C LEU A 394 6.48 28.24 -11.93
N ARG A 395 7.62 27.61 -12.22
CA ARG A 395 7.96 27.25 -13.60
C ARG A 395 6.88 26.31 -14.17
N PRO A 396 6.32 26.62 -15.36
CA PRO A 396 5.31 25.78 -15.98
C PRO A 396 5.92 24.45 -16.43
N LEU A 397 5.10 23.39 -16.41
CA LEU A 397 5.45 22.13 -17.04
C LEU A 397 5.32 22.24 -18.57
N ILE A 398 6.19 21.56 -19.29
CA ILE A 398 6.20 21.57 -20.76
C ILE A 398 5.48 20.32 -21.25
N GLY A 399 4.20 20.47 -21.60
CA GLY A 399 3.35 19.36 -22.03
C GLY A 399 3.37 18.22 -21.00
N TRP A 400 3.65 17.00 -21.47
CA TRP A 400 3.67 15.79 -20.64
C TRP A 400 5.08 15.32 -20.25
N THR A 401 6.13 16.08 -20.55
CA THR A 401 7.51 15.66 -20.24
C THR A 401 7.77 15.70 -18.74
N LYS A 402 8.56 14.75 -18.22
CA LYS A 402 9.01 14.81 -16.82
C LYS A 402 9.86 16.05 -16.59
N ALA A 403 9.54 16.82 -15.55
CA ALA A 403 10.36 17.95 -15.15
C ALA A 403 11.80 17.50 -14.81
N SER A 404 12.80 18.25 -15.27
CA SER A 404 14.21 17.98 -14.97
C SER A 404 14.64 18.45 -13.56
N TRP A 405 13.69 18.88 -12.74
CA TRP A 405 13.90 19.39 -11.40
C TRP A 405 12.83 18.81 -10.46
N SER A 406 13.08 18.86 -9.15
CA SER A 406 12.13 18.39 -8.15
C SER A 406 10.89 19.29 -8.11
N THR A 407 9.73 18.73 -8.44
CA THR A 407 8.44 19.44 -8.47
C THR A 407 7.29 18.44 -8.43
N CYS A 408 6.12 18.86 -7.93
CA CYS A 408 4.94 18.00 -7.91
C CYS A 408 4.47 17.73 -9.34
N GLN A 409 4.61 16.49 -9.81
CA GLN A 409 4.12 16.06 -11.11
C GLN A 409 3.75 14.59 -10.99
N ASP A 410 2.45 14.29 -10.98
CA ASP A 410 1.97 12.93 -10.83
C ASP A 410 1.86 12.18 -12.17
N THR A 411 1.78 12.89 -13.30
CA THR A 411 1.62 12.27 -14.62
C THR A 411 2.65 12.80 -15.60
N TRP A 412 3.32 11.90 -16.32
CA TRP A 412 4.25 12.26 -17.40
C TRP A 412 4.39 11.13 -18.43
N VAL A 413 4.89 11.49 -19.60
CA VAL A 413 5.16 10.58 -20.70
C VAL A 413 6.61 10.70 -21.09
N ASP A 414 7.29 9.55 -21.18
CA ASP A 414 8.61 9.45 -21.78
C ASP A 414 8.53 8.66 -23.10
N PHE A 415 9.39 8.98 -24.06
CA PHE A 415 9.43 8.29 -25.35
C PHE A 415 10.77 7.63 -25.57
N SER A 416 10.76 6.39 -26.03
CA SER A 416 11.95 5.72 -26.55
C SER A 416 11.79 5.41 -28.04
N LEU A 417 12.89 5.47 -28.78
CA LEU A 417 12.92 5.09 -30.18
C LEU A 417 13.22 3.60 -30.30
N VAL A 418 12.43 2.92 -31.11
CA VAL A 418 12.62 1.51 -31.48
C VAL A 418 12.79 1.43 -32.99
N ALA A 419 13.44 0.36 -33.47
CA ALA A 419 13.84 0.11 -34.86
C ALA A 419 12.98 0.84 -35.93
N GLY A 420 13.64 1.62 -36.79
CA GLY A 420 12.98 2.36 -37.88
C GLY A 420 12.31 3.68 -37.45
N LYS A 421 12.79 4.33 -36.37
CA LYS A 421 12.27 5.61 -35.83
C LYS A 421 10.83 5.54 -35.28
N ARG A 422 10.30 4.34 -35.01
CA ARG A 422 9.01 4.21 -34.31
C ARG A 422 9.19 4.51 -32.83
N ARG A 423 8.11 4.93 -32.18
CA ARG A 423 8.14 5.38 -30.78
C ARG A 423 7.43 4.39 -29.87
N VAL A 424 7.96 4.21 -28.68
CA VAL A 424 7.26 3.60 -27.55
C VAL A 424 7.03 4.69 -26.51
N ALA A 425 5.80 4.84 -26.05
CA ALA A 425 5.43 5.80 -25.01
C ALA A 425 5.37 5.09 -23.65
N PHE A 426 6.10 5.57 -22.67
CA PHE A 426 6.04 5.13 -21.28
C PHE A 426 5.25 6.17 -20.48
N VAL A 427 4.02 5.84 -20.11
CA VAL A 427 3.08 6.72 -19.40
C VAL A 427 3.13 6.41 -17.91
N TYR A 428 3.65 7.34 -17.14
CA TYR A 428 3.77 7.26 -15.69
C TYR A 428 2.63 8.03 -15.03
N PHE A 429 2.05 7.44 -13.98
CA PHE A 429 0.96 8.02 -13.19
C PHE A 429 1.14 7.67 -11.71
N GLU A 430 1.92 8.49 -11.01
CA GLU A 430 2.31 8.33 -9.61
C GLU A 430 1.25 8.91 -8.67
N PHE A 431 0.05 8.35 -8.71
CA PHE A 431 -1.03 8.80 -7.85
C PHE A 431 -0.79 8.37 -6.40
N TYR A 432 -0.96 9.31 -5.47
CA TYR A 432 -0.80 9.06 -4.03
C TYR A 432 -1.63 7.84 -3.56
N ASN A 433 -0.94 6.86 -2.96
CA ASN A 433 -1.49 5.54 -2.58
C ASN A 433 -2.15 4.74 -3.72
N GLY A 434 -1.79 5.00 -4.99
CA GLY A 434 -2.40 4.34 -6.15
C GLY A 434 -3.87 4.67 -6.37
N ALA A 435 -4.43 5.66 -5.67
CA ALA A 435 -5.85 6.00 -5.73
C ALA A 435 -6.15 6.93 -6.91
N MET A 436 -6.99 6.47 -7.83
CA MET A 436 -7.34 7.16 -9.06
C MET A 436 -8.63 7.97 -8.85
N SER A 437 -8.53 9.25 -8.50
CA SER A 437 -9.72 10.12 -8.41
C SER A 437 -10.29 10.43 -9.79
N THR A 438 -11.53 10.90 -9.86
CA THR A 438 -12.15 11.36 -11.12
C THR A 438 -11.25 12.38 -11.84
N SER A 439 -10.68 13.37 -11.13
CA SER A 439 -9.77 14.37 -11.70
C SER A 439 -8.48 13.76 -12.27
N LYS A 440 -7.87 12.82 -11.54
CA LYS A 440 -6.65 12.12 -11.97
C LYS A 440 -6.89 11.23 -13.18
N CYS A 441 -8.04 10.55 -13.24
CA CYS A 441 -8.42 9.77 -14.40
C CYS A 441 -8.61 10.67 -15.63
N SER A 442 -9.27 11.83 -15.49
CA SER A 442 -9.38 12.80 -16.59
C SER A 442 -8.01 13.24 -17.11
N ARG A 443 -7.08 13.60 -16.22
CA ARG A 443 -5.71 13.97 -16.61
C ARG A 443 -4.98 12.81 -17.31
N LEU A 444 -5.15 11.58 -16.82
CA LEU A 444 -4.57 10.41 -17.46
C LEU A 444 -5.16 10.20 -18.87
N ILE A 445 -6.47 10.39 -19.06
CA ILE A 445 -7.11 10.34 -20.39
C ILE A 445 -6.50 11.40 -21.32
N GLU A 446 -6.33 12.64 -20.85
CA GLU A 446 -5.69 13.70 -21.65
C GLU A 446 -4.25 13.32 -22.06
N ALA A 447 -3.49 12.68 -21.17
CA ALA A 447 -2.15 12.16 -21.50
C ALA A 447 -2.21 11.03 -22.54
N LEU A 448 -3.20 10.13 -22.44
CA LEU A 448 -3.41 9.04 -23.39
C LEU A 448 -3.86 9.55 -24.76
N GLU A 449 -4.72 10.58 -24.80
CA GLU A 449 -5.13 11.26 -26.03
C GLU A 449 -3.93 11.94 -26.72
N TYR A 450 -3.09 12.62 -25.95
CA TYR A 450 -1.82 13.15 -26.45
C TYR A 450 -0.95 12.05 -27.05
N VAL A 451 -0.75 10.92 -26.34
CA VAL A 451 0.03 9.78 -26.86
C VAL A 451 -0.62 9.20 -28.12
N ALA A 452 -1.94 9.09 -28.19
CA ALA A 452 -2.67 8.59 -29.34
C ALA A 452 -2.59 9.50 -30.58
N SER A 453 -2.23 10.78 -30.40
CA SER A 453 -1.93 11.71 -31.49
C SER A 453 -0.49 11.62 -32.03
N VAL A 454 0.41 10.91 -31.34
CA VAL A 454 1.81 10.78 -31.75
C VAL A 454 1.93 9.86 -32.97
N GLU A 455 2.53 10.38 -34.03
CA GLU A 455 2.83 9.60 -35.22
C GLU A 455 3.86 8.49 -34.97
N SER A 456 3.78 7.42 -35.74
CA SER A 456 4.72 6.28 -35.68
C SER A 456 4.81 5.58 -34.32
N LEU A 457 3.79 5.72 -33.47
CA LEU A 457 3.68 4.99 -32.20
C LEU A 457 3.60 3.48 -32.46
N LYS A 458 4.37 2.68 -31.73
CA LYS A 458 4.40 1.21 -31.81
C LYS A 458 3.79 0.55 -30.59
N ALA A 459 4.05 1.11 -29.41
CA ALA A 459 3.47 0.63 -28.17
C ALA A 459 3.27 1.77 -27.18
N ILE A 460 2.37 1.55 -26.24
CA ILE A 460 2.19 2.34 -25.03
C ILE A 460 2.40 1.42 -23.82
N VAL A 461 3.16 1.89 -22.85
CA VAL A 461 3.43 1.19 -21.59
C VAL A 461 2.88 2.01 -20.44
N MET A 462 1.87 1.48 -19.77
CA MET A 462 1.32 2.02 -18.53
C MET A 462 2.28 1.66 -17.39
N MET A 463 2.96 2.63 -16.80
CA MET A 463 4.02 2.41 -15.82
C MET A 463 3.55 2.53 -14.36
N GLY A 464 2.42 3.19 -14.12
CA GLY A 464 1.96 3.50 -12.76
C GLY A 464 3.00 4.26 -11.94
N GLY A 465 2.96 4.12 -10.61
CA GLY A 465 3.97 4.61 -9.68
C GLY A 465 4.86 3.50 -9.11
N ASP A 466 5.95 3.90 -8.44
CA ASP A 466 6.94 2.98 -7.88
C ASP A 466 6.34 2.07 -6.79
N SER A 467 5.56 2.63 -5.88
CA SER A 467 4.93 1.87 -4.78
C SER A 467 3.64 1.16 -5.20
N TYR A 468 2.92 1.73 -6.16
CA TYR A 468 1.64 1.23 -6.65
C TYR A 468 1.52 1.44 -8.13
N PHE A 469 1.12 0.39 -8.84
CA PHE A 469 0.58 0.56 -10.18
C PHE A 469 -0.77 1.31 -10.10
N SER A 470 -1.75 0.72 -9.44
CA SER A 470 -3.04 1.35 -9.12
C SER A 470 -3.79 0.52 -8.08
N ASN A 471 -4.62 1.17 -7.26
CA ASN A 471 -5.56 0.55 -6.33
C ASN A 471 -7.03 0.84 -6.73
N GLY A 472 -7.27 1.36 -7.93
CA GLY A 472 -8.60 1.72 -8.43
C GLY A 472 -9.16 3.02 -7.86
N ILE A 473 -10.47 3.07 -7.63
CA ILE A 473 -11.22 4.27 -7.23
C ILE A 473 -10.66 4.97 -5.98
N ALA A 474 -10.74 6.30 -5.94
CA ALA A 474 -10.23 7.10 -4.83
C ALA A 474 -11.23 7.17 -3.66
N LEU A 475 -11.28 6.12 -2.84
CA LEU A 475 -12.22 6.00 -1.72
C LEU A 475 -12.22 7.19 -0.75
N ASN A 476 -11.07 7.83 -0.50
CA ASN A 476 -11.02 9.03 0.34
C ASN A 476 -11.75 10.23 -0.27
N VAL A 477 -11.62 10.43 -1.59
CA VAL A 477 -12.29 11.51 -2.32
C VAL A 477 -13.79 11.23 -2.37
N ILE A 478 -14.16 9.98 -2.64
CA ILE A 478 -15.55 9.52 -2.64
C ILE A 478 -16.20 9.75 -1.26
N GLU A 479 -15.56 9.30 -0.18
CA GLU A 479 -16.10 9.41 1.18
C GLU A 479 -16.14 10.86 1.71
N ALA A 480 -15.33 11.75 1.14
CA ALA A 480 -15.37 13.18 1.46
C ALA A 480 -16.39 13.97 0.61
N SER A 481 -16.86 13.40 -0.51
CA SER A 481 -17.88 14.02 -1.37
C SER A 481 -19.19 14.24 -0.60
N ALA A 482 -19.89 15.33 -0.93
CA ALA A 482 -21.25 15.58 -0.45
C ALA A 482 -22.24 14.47 -0.88
N ASP A 483 -22.01 13.88 -2.06
CA ASP A 483 -22.69 12.67 -2.52
C ASP A 483 -21.63 11.62 -2.89
N PRO A 484 -21.31 10.70 -1.96
CA PRO A 484 -20.38 9.62 -2.24
C PRO A 484 -20.85 8.66 -3.32
N SER A 485 -22.16 8.44 -3.48
CA SER A 485 -22.69 7.53 -4.51
C SER A 485 -22.48 8.12 -5.92
N ALA A 486 -22.76 9.41 -6.09
CA ALA A 486 -22.49 10.12 -7.34
C ALA A 486 -20.99 10.23 -7.64
N GLU A 487 -20.13 10.44 -6.63
CA GLU A 487 -18.68 10.45 -6.86
C GLU A 487 -18.15 9.06 -7.20
N SER A 488 -18.63 7.99 -6.54
CA SER A 488 -18.31 6.61 -6.92
C SER A 488 -18.66 6.33 -8.39
N TRP A 489 -19.85 6.76 -8.82
CA TRP A 489 -20.31 6.59 -10.20
C TRP A 489 -19.46 7.36 -11.22
N ARG A 490 -19.12 8.62 -10.94
CA ARG A 490 -18.23 9.43 -11.79
C ARG A 490 -16.84 8.81 -11.87
N ASN A 491 -16.31 8.39 -10.72
CA ASN A 491 -14.96 7.86 -10.65
C ASN A 491 -14.83 6.55 -11.43
N ILE A 492 -15.77 5.59 -11.27
CA ILE A 492 -15.68 4.31 -11.98
C ILE A 492 -15.80 4.49 -13.50
N ASN A 493 -16.69 5.39 -13.96
CA ASN A 493 -16.82 5.68 -15.39
C ASN A 493 -15.53 6.24 -15.98
N ARG A 494 -14.83 7.12 -15.25
CA ARG A 494 -13.54 7.64 -15.74
C ARG A 494 -12.42 6.62 -15.75
N ILE A 495 -12.44 5.62 -14.86
CA ILE A 495 -11.49 4.50 -14.95
C ILE A 495 -11.85 3.62 -16.16
N ASP A 496 -13.13 3.32 -16.39
CA ASP A 496 -13.57 2.58 -17.57
C ASP A 496 -13.21 3.31 -18.88
N ASP A 497 -13.22 4.65 -18.90
CA ASP A 497 -12.77 5.44 -20.04
C ASP A 497 -11.26 5.29 -20.31
N VAL A 498 -10.43 5.23 -19.25
CA VAL A 498 -8.99 4.89 -19.39
C VAL A 498 -8.82 3.49 -19.97
N VAL A 499 -9.57 2.51 -19.47
CA VAL A 499 -9.47 1.12 -19.94
C VAL A 499 -9.97 0.98 -21.38
N HIS A 500 -11.01 1.72 -21.76
CA HIS A 500 -11.54 1.76 -23.12
C HIS A 500 -10.49 2.26 -24.12
N MET A 501 -9.69 3.28 -23.77
CA MET A 501 -8.56 3.72 -24.61
C MET A 501 -7.59 2.56 -24.90
N LEU A 502 -7.31 1.71 -23.91
CA LEU A 502 -6.40 0.56 -24.02
C LEU A 502 -7.01 -0.60 -24.81
N LEU A 503 -8.32 -0.82 -24.70
CA LEU A 503 -9.01 -1.93 -25.38
C LEU A 503 -9.40 -1.62 -26.81
N GLU A 504 -9.68 -0.36 -27.14
CA GLU A 504 -10.23 0.02 -28.43
C GLU A 504 -9.35 1.03 -29.19
N VAL A 505 -9.04 2.17 -28.59
CA VAL A 505 -8.40 3.30 -29.32
C VAL A 505 -6.97 2.96 -29.78
N PHE A 506 -6.13 2.42 -28.91
CA PHE A 506 -4.77 2.02 -29.29
C PHE A 506 -4.73 0.82 -30.24
N PRO A 507 -5.51 -0.27 -30.01
CA PRO A 507 -5.61 -1.38 -30.95
C PRO A 507 -6.08 -0.99 -32.35
N GLN A 508 -7.06 -0.08 -32.50
CA GLN A 508 -7.51 0.43 -33.81
C GLN A 508 -6.37 1.12 -34.60
N LYS A 509 -5.36 1.63 -33.90
CA LYS A 509 -4.15 2.25 -34.48
C LYS A 509 -2.99 1.27 -34.63
N ASN A 510 -3.19 -0.03 -34.38
CA ASN A 510 -2.14 -1.06 -34.34
C ASN A 510 -1.02 -0.72 -33.34
N VAL A 511 -1.38 -0.15 -32.19
CA VAL A 511 -0.46 0.17 -31.09
C VAL A 511 -0.62 -0.88 -30.00
N MET A 512 0.48 -1.53 -29.64
CA MET A 512 0.51 -2.52 -28.55
C MET A 512 0.31 -1.84 -27.20
N THR A 513 -0.59 -2.38 -26.38
CA THR A 513 -0.83 -1.89 -25.02
C THR A 513 -0.12 -2.80 -24.01
N ILE A 514 0.70 -2.21 -23.15
CA ILE A 514 1.49 -2.93 -22.15
C ILE A 514 1.22 -2.31 -20.79
N ALA A 515 0.94 -3.13 -19.77
CA ALA A 515 0.96 -2.70 -18.38
C ALA A 515 2.26 -3.18 -17.73
N ALA A 516 2.97 -2.28 -17.05
CA ALA A 516 4.17 -2.60 -16.29
C ALA A 516 3.94 -2.25 -14.80
N MET A 517 3.50 -3.25 -14.03
CA MET A 517 3.20 -3.12 -12.61
C MET A 517 4.50 -3.10 -11.79
N ARG A 518 5.02 -1.90 -11.55
CA ARG A 518 6.26 -1.68 -10.78
C ARG A 518 6.09 -1.87 -9.28
N GLY A 519 4.90 -1.52 -8.77
CA GLY A 519 4.51 -1.67 -7.38
C GLY A 519 3.29 -2.58 -7.20
N ASN A 520 2.68 -2.51 -6.02
CA ASN A 520 1.48 -3.28 -5.70
C ASN A 520 0.28 -2.83 -6.55
N CYS A 521 -0.66 -3.73 -6.76
CA CYS A 521 -1.83 -3.49 -7.61
C CYS A 521 -3.07 -4.10 -6.99
N ALA A 522 -4.19 -3.38 -6.94
CA ALA A 522 -5.41 -3.86 -6.29
C ALA A 522 -6.69 -3.43 -7.00
N ALA A 523 -7.74 -4.25 -6.86
CA ALA A 523 -9.08 -4.05 -7.39
C ALA A 523 -9.05 -3.62 -8.87
N GLY A 524 -9.68 -2.48 -9.19
CA GLY A 524 -9.70 -1.89 -10.53
C GLY A 524 -8.33 -1.62 -11.14
N GLY A 525 -7.29 -1.47 -10.32
CA GLY A 525 -5.91 -1.38 -10.81
C GLY A 525 -5.45 -2.66 -11.50
N VAL A 526 -5.82 -3.84 -10.97
CA VAL A 526 -5.46 -5.12 -11.59
C VAL A 526 -6.24 -5.31 -12.88
N ALA A 527 -7.54 -5.02 -12.87
CA ALA A 527 -8.38 -5.07 -14.06
C ALA A 527 -7.85 -4.14 -15.18
N LEU A 528 -7.50 -2.90 -14.85
CA LEU A 528 -6.86 -1.96 -15.77
C LEU A 528 -5.57 -2.54 -16.37
N ALA A 529 -4.70 -3.14 -15.55
CA ALA A 529 -3.48 -3.76 -16.05
C ALA A 529 -3.79 -4.92 -17.01
N THR A 530 -4.70 -5.81 -16.62
CA THR A 530 -5.04 -7.01 -17.40
C THR A 530 -5.81 -6.73 -18.69
N ALA A 531 -6.37 -5.53 -18.84
CA ALA A 531 -6.98 -5.09 -20.09
C ALA A 531 -5.95 -4.78 -21.20
N CYS A 532 -4.67 -4.62 -20.87
CA CYS A 532 -3.60 -4.48 -21.87
C CYS A 532 -3.38 -5.77 -22.67
N ASP A 533 -2.69 -5.68 -23.80
CA ASP A 533 -2.24 -6.84 -24.58
C ASP A 533 -1.23 -7.68 -23.78
N VAL A 534 -0.28 -7.01 -23.10
CA VAL A 534 0.79 -7.64 -22.30
C VAL A 534 0.83 -7.05 -20.90
N VAL A 535 0.99 -7.90 -19.89
CA VAL A 535 1.16 -7.52 -18.49
C VAL A 535 2.53 -7.98 -17.99
N ILE A 536 3.33 -7.02 -17.56
CA ILE A 536 4.61 -7.20 -16.90
C ILE A 536 4.44 -6.82 -15.44
N ALA A 537 4.95 -7.63 -14.51
CA ALA A 537 4.93 -7.34 -13.08
C ALA A 537 6.33 -7.40 -12.48
N SER A 538 6.60 -6.56 -11.47
CA SER A 538 7.75 -6.79 -10.60
C SER A 538 7.60 -8.11 -9.87
N SER A 539 8.69 -8.86 -9.73
CA SER A 539 8.78 -10.04 -8.86
C SER A 539 8.37 -9.77 -7.41
N GLN A 540 8.37 -8.51 -6.99
CA GLN A 540 8.00 -8.07 -5.66
C GLN A 540 6.57 -7.51 -5.57
N SER A 541 5.81 -7.44 -6.66
CA SER A 541 4.44 -6.90 -6.61
C SER A 541 3.49 -7.87 -5.92
N VAL A 542 2.65 -7.33 -5.02
CA VAL A 542 1.44 -8.01 -4.52
C VAL A 542 0.23 -7.55 -5.31
N LEU A 543 -0.56 -8.51 -5.79
CA LEU A 543 -1.81 -8.26 -6.50
C LEU A 543 -2.98 -8.63 -5.60
N ASN A 544 -3.98 -7.76 -5.54
CA ASN A 544 -5.27 -8.01 -4.89
C ASN A 544 -6.40 -7.81 -5.91
N PRO A 545 -6.66 -8.78 -6.80
CA PRO A 545 -7.55 -8.63 -7.96
C PRO A 545 -9.05 -8.54 -7.65
N ALA A 546 -9.44 -8.73 -6.39
CA ALA A 546 -10.84 -8.83 -5.97
C ALA A 546 -11.41 -7.50 -5.45
N TYR A 547 -12.73 -7.35 -5.58
CA TYR A 547 -13.51 -6.16 -5.20
C TYR A 547 -14.45 -6.42 -4.01
N ARG A 548 -14.86 -7.68 -3.87
CA ARG A 548 -15.99 -8.12 -3.06
C ARG A 548 -15.80 -7.88 -1.56
N ALA A 549 -14.57 -7.92 -1.07
CA ALA A 549 -14.24 -7.57 0.31
C ALA A 549 -14.53 -6.09 0.67
N LEU A 550 -14.60 -5.20 -0.33
CA LEU A 550 -15.04 -3.81 -0.16
C LEU A 550 -16.54 -3.64 -0.44
N GLY A 551 -17.26 -4.71 -0.78
CA GLY A 551 -18.68 -4.67 -1.13
C GLY A 551 -18.96 -4.25 -2.57
N LEU A 552 -17.99 -4.42 -3.47
CA LEU A 552 -18.13 -4.04 -4.87
C LEU A 552 -18.12 -5.28 -5.77
N TYR A 553 -18.87 -5.20 -6.87
CA TYR A 553 -18.81 -6.15 -7.97
C TYR A 553 -17.51 -5.99 -8.79
N GLY A 554 -17.10 -4.75 -9.07
CA GLY A 554 -15.95 -4.39 -9.92
C GLY A 554 -16.35 -4.01 -11.35
N SER A 555 -15.56 -3.17 -12.02
CA SER A 555 -15.79 -2.73 -13.41
C SER A 555 -14.50 -2.90 -14.23
N GLU A 556 -14.11 -1.95 -15.07
CA GLU A 556 -12.82 -1.95 -15.74
C GLU A 556 -12.65 -3.12 -16.73
N TYR A 557 -13.75 -3.65 -17.27
CA TYR A 557 -13.79 -4.75 -18.23
C TYR A 557 -13.18 -6.05 -17.70
N HIS A 558 -13.20 -6.26 -16.37
CA HIS A 558 -12.70 -7.49 -15.75
C HIS A 558 -13.49 -8.73 -16.23
N SER A 559 -14.78 -8.57 -16.57
CA SER A 559 -15.64 -9.65 -17.08
C SER A 559 -15.23 -10.16 -18.47
N LEU A 560 -14.38 -9.42 -19.19
CA LEU A 560 -13.73 -9.88 -20.41
C LEU A 560 -12.28 -10.31 -20.14
N SER A 561 -11.50 -9.42 -19.52
CA SER A 561 -10.05 -9.61 -19.39
C SER A 561 -9.68 -10.79 -18.49
N TYR A 562 -10.38 -10.99 -17.36
CA TYR A 562 -10.07 -12.13 -16.47
C TYR A 562 -10.43 -13.47 -17.13
N PRO A 563 -11.66 -13.71 -17.64
CA PRO A 563 -11.99 -14.97 -18.30
C PRO A 563 -11.14 -15.24 -19.55
N GLY A 564 -10.81 -14.21 -20.33
CA GLY A 564 -9.93 -14.38 -21.49
C GLY A 564 -8.52 -14.82 -21.10
N ARG A 565 -8.01 -14.38 -19.95
CA ARG A 565 -6.66 -14.68 -19.44
C ARG A 565 -6.58 -16.02 -18.72
N CYS A 566 -7.36 -16.16 -17.65
CA CYS A 566 -7.28 -17.30 -16.72
C CYS A 566 -8.47 -18.28 -16.83
N GLY A 567 -9.35 -18.10 -17.82
CA GLY A 567 -10.56 -18.88 -17.98
C GLY A 567 -11.67 -18.47 -17.01
N PRO A 568 -12.95 -18.84 -17.27
CA PRO A 568 -14.08 -18.46 -16.41
C PRO A 568 -13.94 -18.92 -14.96
N GLU A 569 -13.46 -20.15 -14.74
CA GLU A 569 -13.28 -20.68 -13.38
C GLU A 569 -12.12 -20.01 -12.64
N GLY A 570 -11.02 -19.72 -13.34
CA GLY A 570 -9.90 -18.95 -12.78
C GLY A 570 -10.36 -17.55 -12.36
N ALA A 571 -11.10 -16.87 -13.23
CA ALA A 571 -11.65 -15.54 -12.97
C ALA A 571 -12.59 -15.56 -11.75
N ARG A 572 -13.53 -16.51 -11.72
CA ARG A 572 -14.48 -16.69 -10.62
C ARG A 572 -13.74 -16.95 -9.30
N ARG A 573 -12.77 -17.87 -9.31
CA ARG A 573 -11.96 -18.20 -8.13
C ARG A 573 -11.23 -16.97 -7.60
N ILE A 574 -10.50 -16.26 -8.46
CA ILE A 574 -9.71 -15.10 -8.06
C ILE A 574 -10.57 -13.97 -7.48
N LEU A 575 -11.75 -13.72 -8.07
CA LEU A 575 -12.70 -12.73 -7.58
C LEU A 575 -13.38 -13.15 -6.24
N ARG A 576 -13.46 -14.45 -5.96
CA ARG A 576 -14.12 -15.01 -4.77
C ARG A 576 -13.18 -15.29 -3.61
N ASP A 577 -11.96 -15.75 -3.86
CA ASP A 577 -11.00 -16.10 -2.80
C ASP A 577 -10.60 -14.85 -1.99
N MET A 578 -10.52 -13.68 -2.64
CA MET A 578 -10.17 -12.40 -2.00
C MET A 578 -8.85 -12.45 -1.20
N LEU A 579 -7.94 -13.33 -1.63
CA LEU A 579 -6.60 -13.47 -1.09
C LEU A 579 -5.60 -12.67 -1.94
N PRO A 580 -4.52 -12.16 -1.34
CA PRO A 580 -3.41 -11.62 -2.12
C PRO A 580 -2.80 -12.73 -2.98
N ILE A 581 -2.32 -12.37 -4.17
CA ILE A 581 -1.54 -13.25 -5.04
C ILE A 581 -0.20 -12.60 -5.38
N SER A 582 0.86 -13.40 -5.46
CA SER A 582 2.17 -12.92 -5.90
C SER A 582 2.20 -12.71 -7.41
N ALA A 583 3.18 -11.95 -7.90
CA ALA A 583 3.41 -11.80 -9.34
C ALA A 583 3.63 -13.15 -10.05
N TYR A 584 4.30 -14.10 -9.41
CA TYR A 584 4.51 -15.44 -9.96
C TYR A 584 3.22 -16.26 -10.01
N GLN A 585 2.43 -16.27 -8.92
CA GLN A 585 1.12 -16.93 -8.92
C GLN A 585 0.18 -16.32 -9.98
N ALA A 586 0.19 -15.00 -10.12
CA ALA A 586 -0.60 -14.32 -11.15
C ALA A 586 -0.15 -14.69 -12.56
N LYS A 587 1.15 -14.97 -12.77
CA LYS A 587 1.67 -15.49 -14.03
C LYS A 587 1.20 -16.92 -14.30
N ASP A 588 1.29 -17.80 -13.30
CA ASP A 588 0.85 -19.19 -13.42
C ASP A 588 -0.67 -19.29 -13.69
N LEU A 589 -1.45 -18.35 -13.15
CA LEU A 589 -2.88 -18.21 -13.43
C LEU A 589 -3.17 -17.62 -14.83
N GLY A 590 -2.20 -16.95 -15.47
CA GLY A 590 -2.35 -16.28 -16.76
C GLY A 590 -2.79 -14.81 -16.69
N LEU A 591 -2.94 -14.23 -15.50
CA LEU A 591 -3.23 -12.80 -15.34
C LEU A 591 -2.03 -11.90 -15.70
N VAL A 592 -0.81 -12.40 -15.45
CA VAL A 592 0.46 -11.73 -15.76
C VAL A 592 1.19 -12.53 -16.84
N ASP A 593 1.77 -11.85 -17.82
CA ASP A 593 2.52 -12.53 -18.89
C ASP A 593 3.99 -12.71 -18.50
N HIS A 594 4.58 -11.68 -17.88
CA HIS A 594 6.00 -11.66 -17.53
C HIS A 594 6.25 -11.10 -16.13
N VAL A 595 7.20 -11.71 -15.43
CA VAL A 595 7.66 -11.26 -14.11
C VAL A 595 9.13 -10.90 -14.20
N LEU A 596 9.47 -9.67 -13.83
CA LEU A 596 10.84 -9.14 -13.91
C LEU A 596 11.43 -8.88 -12.52
N PRO A 597 12.72 -9.18 -12.31
CA PRO A 597 13.40 -8.87 -11.05
C PRO A 597 13.78 -7.38 -10.97
N GLY A 598 14.09 -6.94 -9.75
CA GLY A 598 14.62 -5.60 -9.46
C GLY A 598 13.59 -4.67 -8.82
N SER A 599 14.05 -3.45 -8.49
CA SER A 599 13.24 -2.36 -7.94
C SER A 599 13.81 -1.00 -8.37
N GLY A 600 12.98 0.05 -8.31
CA GLY A 600 13.35 1.41 -8.73
C GLY A 600 13.93 1.44 -10.16
N SER A 601 15.03 2.17 -10.35
CA SER A 601 15.66 2.35 -11.66
C SER A 601 16.10 1.05 -12.34
N SER A 602 16.53 0.03 -11.57
CA SER A 602 16.93 -1.27 -12.14
C SER A 602 15.75 -1.98 -12.80
N LEU A 603 14.55 -1.88 -12.20
CA LEU A 603 13.33 -2.44 -12.77
C LEU A 603 12.89 -1.65 -14.00
N ASP A 604 12.99 -0.32 -13.98
CA ASP A 604 12.68 0.53 -15.14
C ASP A 604 13.53 0.18 -16.35
N THR A 605 14.84 -0.04 -16.16
CA THR A 605 15.74 -0.51 -17.21
C THR A 605 15.29 -1.89 -17.73
N ASN A 606 15.06 -2.86 -16.84
CA ASN A 606 14.61 -4.19 -17.23
C ASN A 606 13.29 -4.15 -18.03
N ILE A 607 12.34 -3.30 -17.63
CA ILE A 607 11.07 -3.12 -18.36
C ILE A 607 11.33 -2.54 -19.75
N ARG A 608 12.17 -1.50 -19.87
CA ARG A 608 12.46 -0.87 -21.16
C ARG A 608 13.15 -1.84 -22.12
N ASP A 609 14.16 -2.56 -21.66
CA ASP A 609 14.88 -3.56 -22.46
C ASP A 609 13.92 -4.67 -22.91
N TYR A 610 13.03 -5.12 -22.01
CA TYR A 610 12.05 -6.14 -22.34
C TYR A 610 10.99 -5.65 -23.34
N VAL A 611 10.53 -4.42 -23.19
CA VAL A 611 9.57 -3.79 -24.12
C VAL A 611 10.21 -3.57 -25.50
N GLU A 612 11.48 -3.19 -25.57
CA GLU A 612 12.21 -3.10 -26.84
C GLU A 612 12.22 -4.45 -27.57
N LEU A 613 12.48 -5.54 -26.85
CA LEU A 613 12.40 -6.90 -27.40
C LEU A 613 10.99 -7.26 -27.88
N LEU A 614 9.97 -7.04 -27.05
CA LEU A 614 8.56 -7.32 -27.39
C LEU A 614 8.09 -6.53 -28.62
N THR A 615 8.59 -5.31 -28.76
CA THR A 615 8.23 -4.40 -29.84
C THR A 615 9.17 -4.53 -31.04
N SER A 616 10.00 -5.57 -31.14
CA SER A 616 10.72 -5.89 -32.37
C SER A 616 9.77 -6.43 -33.46
N ASP A 617 8.84 -7.30 -33.07
CA ASP A 617 7.84 -7.91 -33.96
C ASP A 617 6.73 -6.92 -34.42
N PRO A 618 5.96 -7.27 -35.46
CA PRO A 618 4.71 -6.57 -35.81
C PRO A 618 3.68 -6.63 -34.67
N TYR A 619 2.76 -5.66 -34.65
CA TYR A 619 1.66 -5.65 -33.67
C TYR A 619 0.88 -6.97 -33.70
N LYS A 620 0.69 -7.55 -32.52
CA LYS A 620 -0.17 -8.71 -32.28
C LYS A 620 -1.02 -8.41 -31.04
N PRO A 621 -2.36 -8.49 -31.13
CA PRO A 621 -3.22 -8.42 -29.95
C PRO A 621 -2.84 -9.50 -28.94
N GLY A 622 -3.07 -9.23 -27.64
CA GLY A 622 -2.85 -10.22 -26.59
C GLY A 622 -3.65 -11.50 -26.83
N ASN A 623 -3.05 -12.67 -26.63
CA ASN A 623 -3.67 -13.99 -26.89
C ASN A 623 -4.98 -14.23 -26.14
N TRP A 624 -5.24 -13.51 -25.05
CA TRP A 624 -6.47 -13.60 -24.28
C TRP A 624 -7.66 -12.99 -25.03
N LYS A 625 -7.41 -11.97 -25.87
CA LYS A 625 -8.46 -11.23 -26.60
C LYS A 625 -9.15 -12.09 -27.66
N SER A 626 -8.51 -13.13 -28.18
CA SER A 626 -9.14 -14.06 -29.13
C SER A 626 -10.16 -15.01 -28.51
N ARG A 627 -10.23 -15.05 -27.16
CA ARG A 627 -11.11 -15.96 -26.41
C ARG A 627 -12.39 -15.29 -25.93
N VAL A 628 -12.53 -13.99 -26.15
CA VAL A 628 -13.63 -13.15 -25.66
C VAL A 628 -14.01 -12.12 -26.72
N ASP A 629 -15.21 -11.54 -26.60
CA ASP A 629 -15.67 -10.50 -27.53
C ASP A 629 -15.14 -9.12 -27.12
N VAL A 630 -14.03 -8.71 -27.74
CA VAL A 630 -13.46 -7.36 -27.62
C VAL A 630 -13.83 -6.45 -28.80
N THR A 631 -14.86 -6.80 -29.58
CA THR A 631 -15.41 -5.87 -30.58
C THR A 631 -16.07 -4.67 -29.90
N PRO A 632 -16.31 -3.54 -30.59
CA PRO A 632 -17.02 -2.41 -29.99
C PRO A 632 -18.36 -2.79 -29.33
N SER A 633 -19.10 -3.75 -29.91
CA SER A 633 -20.34 -4.28 -29.34
C SER A 633 -20.08 -5.12 -28.08
N GLY A 634 -19.05 -5.96 -28.09
CA GLY A 634 -18.65 -6.77 -26.93
C GLY A 634 -18.19 -5.89 -25.76
N LEU A 635 -17.37 -4.89 -26.03
CA LEU A 635 -16.94 -3.89 -25.05
C LEU A 635 -18.15 -3.11 -24.49
N ALA A 636 -19.05 -2.62 -25.34
CA ALA A 636 -20.26 -1.93 -24.88
C ALA A 636 -21.13 -2.83 -23.97
N THR A 637 -21.29 -4.10 -24.35
CA THR A 637 -22.06 -5.08 -23.57
C THR A 637 -21.42 -5.33 -22.20
N ALA A 638 -20.11 -5.56 -22.15
CA ALA A 638 -19.37 -5.76 -20.91
C ALA A 638 -19.46 -4.54 -19.98
N ARG A 639 -19.26 -3.33 -20.53
CA ARG A 639 -19.35 -2.08 -19.76
C ARG A 639 -20.75 -1.87 -19.20
N VAL A 640 -21.80 -2.06 -20.00
CA VAL A 640 -23.19 -1.92 -19.54
C VAL A 640 -23.49 -2.93 -18.43
N HIS A 641 -23.06 -4.18 -18.58
CA HIS A 641 -23.26 -5.22 -17.57
C HIS A 641 -22.56 -4.88 -16.25
N GLU A 642 -21.26 -4.58 -16.29
CA GLU A 642 -20.47 -4.25 -15.11
C GLU A 642 -20.98 -2.98 -14.42
N LEU A 643 -21.27 -1.91 -15.17
CA LEU A 643 -21.81 -0.68 -14.61
C LEU A 643 -23.23 -0.85 -14.05
N SER A 644 -24.03 -1.78 -14.59
CA SER A 644 -25.34 -2.11 -14.01
C SER A 644 -25.20 -2.77 -12.64
N GLU A 645 -24.21 -3.63 -12.46
CA GLU A 645 -23.87 -4.20 -11.15
C GLU A 645 -23.31 -3.15 -10.19
N MET A 646 -22.41 -2.29 -10.66
CA MET A 646 -21.87 -1.20 -9.84
C MET A 646 -22.96 -0.19 -9.42
N ALA A 647 -23.96 0.07 -10.27
CA ALA A 647 -25.09 0.93 -9.92
C ALA A 647 -25.90 0.36 -8.74
N LYS A 648 -26.06 -0.98 -8.66
CA LYS A 648 -26.68 -1.64 -7.50
C LYS A 648 -25.85 -1.41 -6.23
N ASP A 649 -24.52 -1.50 -6.32
CA ASP A 649 -23.60 -1.26 -5.20
C ASP A 649 -23.58 0.19 -4.70
N PHE A 650 -23.97 1.14 -5.54
CA PHE A 650 -23.94 2.55 -5.19
C PHE A 650 -25.30 3.11 -4.77
N ARG A 651 -26.41 2.58 -5.30
CA ARG A 651 -27.73 3.24 -5.22
C ARG A 651 -28.91 2.36 -4.82
N SER A 652 -28.79 1.03 -4.88
CA SER A 652 -29.88 0.14 -4.47
C SER A 652 -29.82 -0.21 -2.99
N ALA A 653 -30.73 -1.04 -2.49
CA ALA A 653 -30.63 -1.61 -1.14
C ALA A 653 -29.30 -2.36 -0.93
N ARG A 654 -28.74 -2.98 -1.99
CA ARG A 654 -27.43 -3.63 -1.96
C ARG A 654 -26.29 -2.68 -1.60
N SER A 655 -26.46 -1.37 -1.75
CA SER A 655 -25.42 -0.37 -1.44
C SER A 655 -24.98 -0.35 0.02
N GLU A 656 -25.75 -0.95 0.93
CA GLU A 656 -25.35 -1.18 2.33
C GLU A 656 -24.00 -1.90 2.41
N ARG A 657 -23.76 -2.86 1.50
CA ARG A 657 -22.55 -3.69 1.50
C ARG A 657 -21.29 -2.89 1.18
N TYR A 658 -21.40 -1.84 0.37
CA TYR A 658 -20.30 -0.95 -0.01
C TYR A 658 -20.18 0.26 0.93
N THR A 659 -21.29 0.92 1.24
CA THR A 659 -21.29 2.21 1.96
C THR A 659 -20.67 2.09 3.35
N SER A 660 -21.06 1.06 4.10
CA SER A 660 -20.51 0.79 5.44
C SER A 660 -19.02 0.46 5.37
N ARG A 661 -18.63 -0.47 4.48
CA ARG A 661 -17.24 -0.91 4.30
C ARG A 661 -16.32 0.21 3.81
N ARG A 662 -16.77 1.04 2.85
CA ARG A 662 -16.04 2.23 2.38
C ARG A 662 -15.78 3.19 3.53
N ARG A 663 -16.83 3.56 4.27
CA ARG A 663 -16.72 4.45 5.43
C ARG A 663 -15.72 3.88 6.41
N ASP A 664 -15.90 2.63 6.84
CA ASP A 664 -15.08 2.02 7.88
C ASP A 664 -13.60 1.92 7.46
N PHE A 665 -13.34 1.58 6.18
CA PHE A 665 -11.99 1.54 5.61
C PHE A 665 -11.30 2.91 5.55
N VAL A 666 -12.02 3.94 5.08
CA VAL A 666 -11.49 5.31 4.93
C VAL A 666 -11.29 5.96 6.30
N ARG A 667 -12.30 5.81 7.16
CA ARG A 667 -12.36 6.40 8.51
C ARG A 667 -11.53 5.63 9.54
N LYS A 668 -10.90 4.52 9.14
CA LYS A 668 -10.03 3.65 9.95
C LYS A 668 -10.73 3.13 11.21
N VAL A 669 -11.95 2.66 11.03
CA VAL A 669 -12.68 1.95 12.09
C VAL A 669 -11.95 0.63 12.37
N LYS A 670 -11.68 0.35 13.65
CA LYS A 670 -11.05 -0.92 14.05
C LYS A 670 -12.00 -2.08 13.65
N PRO A 671 -11.51 -3.14 12.98
CA PRO A 671 -12.33 -4.30 12.70
C PRO A 671 -12.78 -4.97 14.01
N ASN A 672 -13.95 -5.61 13.99
CA ASN A 672 -14.49 -6.32 15.15
C ASN A 672 -14.12 -7.81 15.19
N ARG A 673 -13.61 -8.36 14.08
CA ARG A 673 -13.13 -9.74 13.97
C ARG A 673 -12.13 -9.87 12.82
N THR A 674 -11.32 -10.91 12.86
CA THR A 674 -10.56 -11.36 11.70
C THR A 674 -11.50 -12.04 10.70
N PRO A 675 -11.43 -11.72 9.40
CA PRO A 675 -12.17 -12.46 8.37
C PRO A 675 -11.77 -13.94 8.35
N LEU A 676 -12.74 -14.84 8.21
CA LEU A 676 -12.54 -16.29 8.25
C LEU A 676 -11.64 -16.81 7.13
N ARG A 677 -11.62 -16.13 5.97
CA ARG A 677 -10.66 -16.45 4.90
C ARG A 677 -9.19 -16.32 5.32
N PHE A 678 -8.89 -15.55 6.36
CA PHE A 678 -7.55 -15.42 6.92
C PHE A 678 -7.38 -16.18 8.24
N ALA A 679 -8.41 -16.16 9.10
CA ALA A 679 -8.46 -16.90 10.36
C ALA A 679 -8.93 -18.35 10.13
N THR A 680 -8.12 -19.14 9.43
CA THR A 680 -8.46 -20.53 9.08
C THR A 680 -8.75 -21.41 10.29
N HIS A 681 -8.11 -21.12 11.44
CA HIS A 681 -8.36 -21.78 12.72
C HIS A 681 -9.75 -21.52 13.34
N ARG A 682 -10.46 -20.48 12.88
CA ARG A 682 -11.83 -20.16 13.32
C ARG A 682 -12.89 -20.63 12.32
N ARG A 683 -12.47 -21.13 11.15
CA ARG A 683 -13.35 -21.52 10.06
C ARG A 683 -13.80 -22.97 10.24
N ARG A 684 -15.12 -23.18 10.35
CA ARG A 684 -15.73 -24.52 10.30
C ARG A 684 -16.03 -24.93 8.86
N ASP A 685 -16.17 -26.23 8.62
CA ASP A 685 -16.55 -26.76 7.30
C ASP A 685 -17.86 -26.14 6.81
N GLY A 686 -17.85 -25.63 5.58
CA GLY A 686 -18.98 -24.94 4.96
C GLY A 686 -19.24 -23.51 5.49
N GLN A 687 -18.49 -23.03 6.48
CA GLN A 687 -18.63 -21.67 6.98
C GLN A 687 -17.99 -20.66 6.03
N LEU A 688 -18.76 -19.62 5.71
CA LEU A 688 -18.37 -18.53 4.82
C LEU A 688 -18.44 -17.19 5.57
N ASP A 689 -17.51 -16.30 5.26
CA ASP A 689 -17.70 -14.87 5.48
C ASP A 689 -18.92 -14.38 4.67
N GLU A 690 -19.53 -13.27 5.10
CA GLU A 690 -20.71 -12.71 4.42
C GLU A 690 -20.42 -12.47 2.93
N GLU A 691 -19.25 -11.89 2.65
CA GLU A 691 -18.77 -11.60 1.31
C GLU A 691 -18.41 -12.84 0.48
N GLU A 692 -18.29 -14.04 1.05
CA GLU A 692 -18.01 -15.25 0.25
C GLU A 692 -19.31 -15.84 -0.35
N ALA A 693 -20.46 -15.61 0.29
CA ALA A 693 -21.75 -16.18 -0.10
C ALA A 693 -22.34 -15.53 -1.38
N ASP A 694 -23.08 -16.30 -2.16
CA ASP A 694 -23.78 -15.80 -3.37
C ASP A 694 -24.89 -14.80 -3.03
N SER A 695 -25.57 -15.03 -1.92
CA SER A 695 -26.59 -14.11 -1.41
C SER A 695 -26.07 -12.70 -1.11
N PHE A 696 -24.76 -12.48 -1.07
CA PHE A 696 -24.15 -11.15 -0.95
C PHE A 696 -24.38 -10.26 -2.19
N ASP A 697 -24.74 -10.84 -3.34
CA ASP A 697 -25.09 -10.10 -4.56
C ASP A 697 -26.58 -9.79 -4.70
N ASP A 698 -27.42 -10.44 -3.88
CA ASP A 698 -28.89 -10.37 -3.97
C ASP A 698 -29.44 -9.07 -3.36
N VAL A 699 -30.07 -8.25 -4.20
CA VAL A 699 -30.71 -6.99 -3.78
C VAL A 699 -31.89 -7.25 -2.83
N ALA A 700 -32.70 -8.29 -3.07
CA ALA A 700 -33.91 -8.57 -2.30
C ALA A 700 -33.59 -8.93 -0.84
N ARG A 701 -32.45 -9.60 -0.61
CA ARG A 701 -31.91 -9.84 0.73
C ARG A 701 -31.69 -8.54 1.51
N TYR A 702 -31.08 -7.53 0.88
CA TYR A 702 -30.84 -6.24 1.53
C TYR A 702 -32.12 -5.42 1.73
N GLU A 703 -33.08 -5.52 0.80
CA GLU A 703 -34.41 -4.92 0.98
C GLU A 703 -35.13 -5.50 2.20
N THR A 704 -35.12 -6.83 2.33
CA THR A 704 -35.72 -7.53 3.47
C THR A 704 -35.06 -7.11 4.79
N ARG A 705 -33.73 -7.02 4.82
CA ARG A 705 -32.97 -6.57 5.99
C ARG A 705 -33.30 -5.12 6.37
N ALA A 706 -33.42 -4.23 5.39
CA ALA A 706 -33.80 -2.85 5.62
C ALA A 706 -35.22 -2.73 6.21
N LEU A 707 -36.17 -3.51 5.69
CA LEU A 707 -37.54 -3.56 6.21
C LEU A 707 -37.59 -4.09 7.65
N GLN A 708 -36.85 -5.16 7.95
CA GLN A 708 -36.74 -5.71 9.32
C GLN A 708 -36.20 -4.67 10.29
N LYS A 709 -35.14 -3.94 9.93
CA LYS A 709 -34.57 -2.88 10.75
C LYS A 709 -35.57 -1.75 11.04
N ILE A 710 -36.33 -1.32 10.03
CA ILE A 710 -37.40 -0.32 10.21
C ILE A 710 -38.49 -0.82 11.16
N MET A 711 -38.87 -2.11 11.05
CA MET A 711 -39.86 -2.72 11.94
C MET A 711 -39.34 -2.80 13.38
N GLU A 712 -38.08 -3.18 13.58
CA GLU A 712 -37.42 -3.21 14.89
C GLU A 712 -37.35 -1.81 15.51
N GLU A 713 -36.90 -0.80 14.78
CA GLU A 713 -36.83 0.60 15.24
C GLU A 713 -38.22 1.13 15.64
N ARG A 714 -39.26 0.82 14.85
CA ARG A 714 -40.66 1.18 15.15
C ARG A 714 -41.20 0.44 16.37
N SER A 715 -40.79 -0.81 16.59
CA SER A 715 -41.19 -1.58 17.78
C SER A 715 -40.53 -1.05 19.05
N GLN A 716 -39.26 -0.63 18.96
CA GLN A 716 -38.52 -0.02 20.07
C GLN A 716 -39.07 1.36 20.44
N THR A 717 -39.47 2.18 19.46
CA THR A 717 -40.10 3.49 19.73
C THR A 717 -41.50 3.36 20.34
N LYS A 718 -42.23 2.28 20.08
CA LYS A 718 -43.54 2.01 20.72
C LYS A 718 -43.43 1.57 22.19
N ASN A 719 -42.26 1.17 22.66
CA ASN A 719 -42.02 0.71 24.04
C ASN A 719 -41.43 1.79 24.97
N VAL A 720 -41.39 3.06 24.56
CA VAL A 720 -41.09 4.18 25.46
C VAL A 720 -42.39 4.62 26.13
N PRO A 721 -42.53 4.56 27.48
CA PRO A 721 -43.73 5.05 28.15
C PRO A 721 -43.89 6.55 27.87
N LEU A 722 -45.06 6.98 27.39
CA LEU A 722 -45.40 8.39 27.41
C LEU A 722 -45.43 8.84 28.87
N ALA A 723 -44.41 9.60 29.29
CA ALA A 723 -44.57 10.47 30.44
C ALA A 723 -45.67 11.47 30.09
N THR A 724 -46.84 11.30 30.70
CA THR A 724 -47.90 12.30 30.71
C THR A 724 -47.40 13.52 31.47
N GLU A 725 -46.78 14.46 30.76
CA GLU A 725 -46.56 15.80 31.29
C GLU A 725 -47.74 16.70 30.90
N ASP A 726 -48.34 17.27 31.93
CA ASP A 726 -49.49 18.17 31.89
C ASP A 726 -49.27 19.35 30.94
N VAL A 727 -50.18 19.48 29.98
CA VAL A 727 -50.28 20.65 29.11
C VAL A 727 -50.77 21.84 29.92
N LYS A 728 -49.84 22.70 30.37
CA LYS A 728 -50.16 24.10 30.67
C LYS A 728 -49.83 24.95 29.45
N SER A 729 -50.88 25.58 28.93
CA SER A 729 -50.86 26.56 27.84
C SER A 729 -49.80 27.63 28.08
N HIS A 730 -49.04 27.99 27.04
CA HIS A 730 -48.81 29.39 26.67
C HIS A 730 -48.48 29.46 25.18
N LYS A 731 -49.21 30.33 24.49
CA LYS A 731 -48.97 30.78 23.12
C LYS A 731 -47.59 31.45 23.10
N ASP A 732 -46.74 31.14 22.12
CA ASP A 732 -46.16 32.17 21.27
C ASP A 732 -45.36 31.64 20.07
N ARG A 733 -45.23 32.57 19.12
CA ARG A 733 -44.91 32.45 17.71
C ARG A 733 -43.57 31.81 17.37
N VAL A 734 -43.57 31.09 16.24
CA VAL A 734 -42.39 30.74 15.44
C VAL A 734 -41.68 32.04 15.01
N ILE A 735 -40.44 32.21 15.47
CA ILE A 735 -39.48 33.16 14.91
C ILE A 735 -38.25 32.34 14.51
N ILE A 736 -37.99 32.32 13.19
CA ILE A 736 -36.73 31.88 12.61
C ILE A 736 -35.78 33.08 12.72
N THR A 737 -34.73 32.98 13.53
CA THR A 737 -33.59 33.90 13.46
C THR A 737 -32.27 33.14 13.53
N SER A 738 -31.44 33.42 12.52
CA SER A 738 -30.02 33.14 12.50
C SER A 738 -29.32 33.98 13.56
N GLU A 739 -28.46 33.38 14.38
CA GLU A 739 -27.35 34.08 15.03
C GLU A 739 -26.40 33.05 15.67
N LEU A 740 -25.42 32.64 14.88
CA LEU A 740 -24.14 32.12 15.37
C LEU A 740 -23.22 33.34 15.43
N LEU A 741 -22.88 33.81 16.64
CA LEU A 741 -21.62 34.45 17.02
C LEU A 741 -21.75 35.09 18.41
N GLY A 742 -20.85 34.73 19.33
CA GLY A 742 -20.59 35.50 20.56
C GLY A 742 -20.84 34.73 21.86
N GLY A 743 -19.77 34.20 22.45
CA GLY A 743 -19.81 33.63 23.80
C GLY A 743 -18.42 33.40 24.36
N THR A 744 -17.84 34.46 24.95
CA THR A 744 -16.62 34.44 25.77
C THR A 744 -16.90 33.87 27.17
N ARG A 745 -16.18 32.82 27.59
CA ARG A 745 -15.83 32.46 28.98
C ARG A 745 -14.52 31.66 28.90
N GLY A 746 -13.43 31.99 29.59
CA GLY A 746 -13.29 32.06 31.04
C GLY A 746 -12.43 30.86 31.47
N ALA A 747 -11.17 31.11 31.82
CA ALA A 747 -10.15 30.10 32.10
C ALA A 747 -10.46 29.24 33.34
N GLN A 748 -10.16 27.94 33.27
CA GLN A 748 -9.74 27.14 34.42
C GLN A 748 -9.04 25.85 33.96
N ASP A 749 -7.98 25.50 34.69
CA ASP A 749 -7.06 24.39 34.50
C ASP A 749 -7.72 23.02 34.32
N GLY A 750 -7.11 22.17 33.49
CA GLY A 750 -7.46 20.75 33.41
C GLY A 750 -6.91 20.02 32.18
N LYS A 751 -5.73 19.39 32.35
CA LYS A 751 -5.13 18.30 31.56
C LYS A 751 -5.70 18.08 30.13
N ALA A 752 -4.97 18.56 29.13
CA ALA A 752 -5.15 18.11 27.75
C ALA A 752 -4.61 16.68 27.57
N MET A 753 -5.49 15.68 27.49
CA MET A 753 -5.14 14.36 26.97
C MET A 753 -4.96 14.45 25.45
N LEU A 754 -3.69 14.36 25.02
CA LEU A 754 -3.27 14.16 23.64
C LEU A 754 -3.28 12.66 23.31
N PHE A 755 -4.17 12.21 22.43
CA PHE A 755 -4.23 10.80 22.00
C PHE A 755 -3.57 10.61 20.61
N PRO A 756 -2.50 9.79 20.51
CA PRO A 756 -1.92 9.41 19.23
C PRO A 756 -2.79 8.35 18.55
N CYS A 757 -3.07 8.55 17.25
CA CYS A 757 -4.11 7.84 16.50
C CYS A 757 -3.85 6.35 16.19
N TYR A 758 -2.84 5.71 16.79
CA TYR A 758 -2.55 4.27 16.63
C TYR A 758 -2.01 3.59 17.88
N TYR A 759 -1.75 4.32 18.96
CA TYR A 759 -1.14 3.75 20.17
C TYR A 759 -1.99 4.15 21.37
N GLU A 760 -2.64 3.18 22.00
CA GLU A 760 -3.03 3.32 23.41
C GLU A 760 -1.71 3.19 24.19
N VAL A 761 -1.29 4.26 24.84
CA VAL A 761 0.00 4.31 25.55
C VAL A 761 -0.28 4.55 27.03
N ASP A 762 -0.32 3.45 27.78
CA ASP A 762 0.33 3.37 29.08
C ASP A 762 1.63 2.59 28.86
N THR A 763 2.65 3.20 28.25
CA THR A 763 3.99 2.59 28.17
C THR A 763 4.71 2.81 29.50
N PRO A 764 5.32 1.78 30.10
CA PRO A 764 6.37 1.98 31.08
C PRO A 764 7.46 2.85 30.44
N VAL A 765 7.93 3.85 31.17
CA VAL A 765 9.10 4.64 30.79
C VAL A 765 10.28 3.66 30.71
N CYS A 766 10.88 3.50 29.53
CA CYS A 766 12.18 2.86 29.42
C CYS A 766 13.17 3.70 30.27
N THR A 767 13.60 3.14 31.39
CA THR A 767 14.64 3.72 32.26
C THR A 767 16.01 3.54 31.67
#